data_AF-A0A2E1KS03-F1
#
_entry.id   AF-A0A2E1KS03-F1
#
_cell.length_a   1.000
_cell.length_b   1.000
_cell.length_c   1.000
_cell.angle_alpha   90.00
_cell.angle_beta   90.00
_cell.angle_gamma   90.00
#
_symmetry.space_group_name_H-M   'P 1'
#
loop_
_entity.id
_entity.type
_entity.pdbx_description
1 polymer ?
#
loop_
_entity_poly.entity_id
_entity_poly.type
_entity_poly.pdbx_seq_one_letter_code
_entity_poly.pdbx_strand_id
1 'polypeptide(L)'
;MYRSCLSLGISLLFASQSFAEEKAKIVFLSGTPSHGRMSHEHRAGNMILAEALQRSGLAVDPYVVPHYGYPKDKKILEGAATVVIFCTGHRGHILRPHLDEFDALMKKGTGVVMIHWATEAEKGKPGKKFLEWMGGFCDLDWSVNPHWTAHFKDFPKHPICNGVKPFSVNDEWYYHMRFVEDQKGLTPILSDLPPAESLRRKDGPRSGNPTVRKAVAAGRKQTVAWAYQRPGGGRGFGFTGAHNHDSWRNDGFRKTVLNAILWTAQVEVPAGGCPSQTPSKKTIEQNLDGSKKGAQKVTAKQILTSMDANRDGKISKDEASEGLKPFFDGLDANKDGVIDLKEAQVIADFSNNQQTTKSAKVPRGSPKDEEKALRLLVVTLGRVEDSRVQASLLEGMLTGLAGRRNVAPPKAWTRVATKLGKSSNPDVRELSSELSQIFGDEAATARALETVKNKSATTAQRRRALHSLLTQKNEQVSGLLEPLLDEPELRRDAIRGFAAIENADAPAILLARYKKSTVQDRKAVIETLATRKQYAEALLDSIKAKQIPSSDVPAHVARSLDFMLGEAFAKVFGDVRKLSANRTTLIEKYKKLITDDALESADASKGRAVFNKTCASCHVIYGTGGNIGPDLTGSNRANLDYILLNSVDPSYDVPEGYKMVIVQTVDGRVLNGVIAEENAQRVILKTVQQPRVVILKEDIEVRSVSKKSIMPDGQLEQMKPQEVIDLVRYLQTVEQVEVKK
;
A
#
# COMPACT_ATOMS: atom_id res chain seq x y z
N MET A 1 86.27 -41.64 40.80
CA MET A 1 85.16 -42.42 40.23
C MET A 1 83.87 -41.64 40.46
N TYR A 2 83.05 -41.45 39.41
CA TYR A 2 81.69 -40.89 39.41
C TYR A 2 81.40 -39.59 40.20
N ARG A 3 81.09 -38.50 39.47
CA ARG A 3 80.35 -37.35 40.01
C ARG A 3 79.17 -37.04 39.10
N SER A 4 77.98 -37.04 39.70
CA SER A 4 76.66 -36.93 39.07
C SER A 4 76.34 -35.54 38.53
N CYS A 5 75.62 -35.51 37.41
CA CYS A 5 75.03 -34.32 36.80
C CYS A 5 73.65 -34.01 37.40
N LEU A 6 73.42 -32.73 37.73
CA LEU A 6 72.10 -32.13 37.97
C LEU A 6 71.76 -31.26 36.76
N SER A 7 70.66 -31.53 36.08
CA SER A 7 70.10 -30.68 35.02
C SER A 7 68.72 -30.19 35.44
N LEU A 8 68.59 -28.86 35.64
CA LEU A 8 67.32 -28.17 35.87
C LEU A 8 66.49 -28.17 34.58
N GLY A 9 65.30 -28.76 34.63
CA GLY A 9 64.25 -28.59 33.62
C GLY A 9 63.37 -27.39 33.95
N ILE A 10 63.34 -26.40 33.06
CA ILE A 10 62.36 -25.31 33.07
C ILE A 10 61.27 -25.67 32.05
N SER A 11 60.07 -25.93 32.53
CA SER A 11 58.87 -26.16 31.71
C SER A 11 58.29 -24.82 31.24
N LEU A 12 58.32 -24.56 29.93
CA LEU A 12 57.57 -23.48 29.28
C LEU A 12 56.29 -24.07 28.65
N LEU A 13 55.15 -23.76 29.27
CA LEU A 13 53.81 -23.99 28.75
C LEU A 13 53.56 -23.13 27.51
N PHE A 14 53.48 -23.73 26.33
CA PHE A 14 52.86 -23.08 25.16
C PHE A 14 51.34 -23.24 25.27
N ALA A 15 50.65 -22.18 25.70
CA ALA A 15 49.21 -22.07 25.55
C ALA A 15 48.88 -21.85 24.05
N SER A 16 48.24 -22.82 23.42
CA SER A 16 47.62 -22.65 22.11
C SER A 16 46.41 -21.73 22.25
N GLN A 17 46.58 -20.43 21.99
CA GLN A 17 45.46 -19.53 21.76
C GLN A 17 44.78 -19.94 20.45
N SER A 18 43.56 -20.46 20.52
CA SER A 18 42.72 -20.58 19.32
C SER A 18 42.29 -19.17 18.92
N PHE A 19 42.89 -18.63 17.87
CA PHE A 19 42.33 -17.45 17.20
C PHE A 19 40.98 -17.85 16.60
N ALA A 20 39.90 -17.24 17.08
CA ALA A 20 38.62 -17.32 16.40
C ALA A 20 38.78 -16.68 15.01
N GLU A 21 38.47 -17.43 13.96
CA GLU A 21 38.54 -16.95 12.59
C GLU A 21 37.61 -15.74 12.41
N GLU A 22 38.16 -14.59 12.02
CA GLU A 22 37.39 -13.35 11.86
C GLU A 22 36.40 -13.51 10.68
N LYS A 23 35.11 -13.46 10.97
CA LYS A 23 34.06 -13.68 9.97
C LYS A 23 33.83 -12.43 9.14
N ALA A 24 33.71 -12.58 7.82
CA ALA A 24 33.38 -11.49 6.91
C ALA A 24 31.93 -11.04 7.10
N LYS A 25 31.74 -9.78 7.52
CA LYS A 25 30.41 -9.18 7.72
C LYS A 25 29.72 -8.89 6.39
N ILE A 26 28.54 -9.47 6.16
CA ILE A 26 27.74 -9.31 4.94
C ILE A 26 26.45 -8.59 5.28
N VAL A 27 26.25 -7.37 4.80
CA VAL A 27 25.05 -6.58 5.14
C VAL A 27 24.02 -6.64 4.02
N PHE A 28 22.79 -7.05 4.34
CA PHE A 28 21.69 -7.09 3.38
C PHE A 28 20.73 -5.91 3.59
N LEU A 29 20.56 -5.11 2.53
CA LEU A 29 19.63 -3.98 2.46
C LEU A 29 18.45 -4.34 1.56
N SER A 30 17.24 -4.10 2.07
CA SER A 30 15.99 -4.45 1.37
C SER A 30 15.15 -3.20 1.10
N GLY A 31 14.73 -3.02 -0.13
CA GLY A 31 13.74 -2.00 -0.49
C GLY A 31 12.34 -2.36 -0.01
N THR A 32 11.43 -1.40 0.00
CA THR A 32 10.01 -1.68 0.21
C THR A 32 9.47 -2.61 -0.89
N PRO A 33 8.52 -3.50 -0.57
CA PRO A 33 7.85 -4.32 -1.58
C PRO A 33 7.20 -3.42 -2.63
N SER A 34 7.35 -3.81 -3.89
CA SER A 34 6.90 -3.04 -5.04
C SER A 34 5.89 -3.77 -5.92
N HIS A 35 5.71 -5.07 -5.71
CA HIS A 35 4.80 -5.93 -6.44
C HIS A 35 3.91 -6.74 -5.50
N GLY A 36 2.97 -7.48 -6.09
CA GLY A 36 2.16 -8.45 -5.37
C GLY A 36 2.97 -9.67 -4.90
N ARG A 37 2.33 -10.49 -4.07
CA ARG A 37 2.88 -11.72 -3.48
C ARG A 37 3.62 -12.58 -4.52
N MET A 38 4.77 -13.13 -4.12
CA MET A 38 5.70 -13.95 -4.90
C MET A 38 6.50 -13.18 -5.97
N SER A 39 6.34 -11.86 -6.04
CA SER A 39 7.09 -11.01 -6.97
C SER A 39 7.78 -9.87 -6.22
N HIS A 40 9.06 -9.63 -6.52
CA HIS A 40 9.88 -8.56 -5.90
C HIS A 40 9.92 -8.65 -4.37
N GLU A 41 10.08 -9.87 -3.87
CA GLU A 41 10.19 -10.19 -2.45
C GLU A 41 11.63 -9.90 -1.98
N HIS A 42 11.98 -8.61 -1.90
CA HIS A 42 13.32 -8.09 -1.64
C HIS A 42 13.93 -8.61 -0.32
N ARG A 43 13.20 -8.48 0.79
CA ARG A 43 13.65 -8.88 2.12
C ARG A 43 13.54 -10.37 2.34
N ALA A 44 12.47 -11.01 1.90
CA ALA A 44 12.33 -12.47 1.94
C ALA A 44 13.48 -13.14 1.15
N GLY A 45 13.80 -12.63 -0.05
CA GLY A 45 14.92 -13.09 -0.86
C GLY A 45 16.26 -12.93 -0.15
N ASN A 46 16.52 -11.75 0.44
CA ASN A 46 17.71 -11.51 1.25
C ASN A 46 17.79 -12.45 2.47
N MET A 47 16.67 -12.77 3.12
CA MET A 47 16.64 -13.71 4.24
C MET A 47 17.00 -15.14 3.80
N ILE A 48 16.52 -15.60 2.64
CA ILE A 48 16.89 -16.91 2.09
C ILE A 48 18.39 -16.98 1.80
N LEU A 49 18.96 -15.93 1.21
CA LEU A 49 20.39 -15.86 0.92
C LEU A 49 21.24 -15.81 2.19
N ALA A 50 20.84 -14.97 3.16
CA ALA A 50 21.50 -14.84 4.45
C ALA A 50 21.46 -16.16 5.24
N GLU A 51 20.31 -16.84 5.28
CA GLU A 51 20.18 -18.15 5.94
C GLU A 51 21.06 -19.21 5.28
N ALA A 52 21.14 -19.22 3.94
CA ALA A 52 22.02 -20.13 3.21
C ALA A 52 23.50 -19.87 3.54
N LEU A 53 23.95 -18.60 3.58
CA LEU A 53 25.31 -18.24 3.98
C LEU A 53 25.59 -18.63 5.44
N GLN A 54 24.66 -18.36 6.35
CA GLN A 54 24.78 -18.71 7.77
C GLN A 54 24.95 -20.22 7.97
N ARG A 55 24.23 -21.03 7.18
CA ARG A 55 24.27 -22.50 7.25
C ARG A 55 25.40 -23.12 6.44
N SER A 56 26.12 -22.34 5.64
CA SER A 56 27.18 -22.85 4.77
C SER A 56 28.41 -23.36 5.53
N GLY A 57 28.59 -22.91 6.78
CA GLY A 57 29.79 -23.21 7.59
C GLY A 57 31.02 -22.38 7.22
N LEU A 58 30.90 -21.44 6.28
CA LEU A 58 31.99 -20.54 5.88
C LEU A 58 32.17 -19.39 6.89
N ALA A 59 33.34 -18.76 6.89
CA ALA A 59 33.70 -17.63 7.76
C ALA A 59 32.98 -16.32 7.34
N VAL A 60 31.65 -16.32 7.42
CA VAL A 60 30.77 -15.20 7.08
C VAL A 60 29.79 -14.90 8.20
N ASP A 61 29.43 -13.63 8.34
CA ASP A 61 28.44 -13.14 9.29
C ASP A 61 27.36 -12.32 8.55
N PRO A 62 26.31 -12.98 8.04
CA PRO A 62 25.23 -12.32 7.31
C PRO A 62 24.26 -11.59 8.24
N TYR A 63 24.15 -10.28 8.06
CA TYR A 63 23.25 -9.41 8.80
C TYR A 63 22.17 -8.81 7.88
N VAL A 64 20.91 -9.20 8.10
CA VAL A 64 19.76 -8.63 7.40
C VAL A 64 19.20 -7.45 8.17
N VAL A 65 19.25 -6.25 7.58
CA VAL A 65 18.71 -5.05 8.22
C VAL A 65 17.21 -5.25 8.51
N PRO A 66 16.73 -4.99 9.75
CA PRO A 66 15.40 -5.38 10.16
C PRO A 66 14.28 -4.59 9.48
N HIS A 67 14.57 -3.37 9.00
CA HIS A 67 13.63 -2.47 8.34
C HIS A 67 13.98 -2.26 6.86
N TYR A 68 12.99 -1.81 6.08
CA TYR A 68 13.19 -1.44 4.67
C TYR A 68 13.93 -0.12 4.51
N GLY A 69 14.67 0.01 3.41
CA GLY A 69 15.40 1.22 3.05
C GLY A 69 16.86 1.20 3.50
N TYR A 70 17.48 2.38 3.44
CA TYR A 70 18.86 2.56 3.92
C TYR A 70 18.91 2.46 5.47
N PRO A 71 19.98 1.92 6.07
CA PRO A 71 20.08 1.79 7.53
C PRO A 71 19.91 3.15 8.24
N LYS A 72 19.04 3.19 9.27
CA LYS A 72 18.87 4.38 10.11
C LYS A 72 20.13 4.65 10.95
N ASP A 73 20.70 3.57 11.49
CA ASP A 73 22.02 3.58 12.10
C ASP A 73 23.07 3.20 11.06
N LYS A 74 23.93 4.16 10.72
CA LYS A 74 24.97 4.02 9.69
C LYS A 74 26.11 3.10 10.15
N LYS A 75 26.31 2.92 11.46
CA LYS A 75 27.34 2.02 12.01
C LYS A 75 27.15 0.58 11.58
N ILE A 76 25.92 0.21 11.19
CA ILE A 76 25.61 -1.10 10.61
C ILE A 76 26.47 -1.38 9.38
N LEU A 77 26.85 -0.38 8.58
CA LEU A 77 27.66 -0.55 7.37
C LEU A 77 29.17 -0.53 7.64
N GLU A 78 29.60 -0.13 8.83
CA GLU A 78 31.02 -0.12 9.19
C GLU A 78 31.56 -1.56 9.24
N GLY A 79 32.75 -1.76 8.67
CA GLY A 79 33.40 -3.07 8.59
C GLY A 79 32.69 -4.09 7.69
N ALA A 80 31.68 -3.69 6.92
CA ALA A 80 31.04 -4.61 5.97
C ALA A 80 32.06 -5.04 4.90
N ALA A 81 32.25 -6.35 4.72
CA ALA A 81 33.06 -6.90 3.64
C ALA A 81 32.33 -6.77 2.29
N THR A 82 31.01 -6.94 2.29
CA THR A 82 30.14 -6.64 1.14
C THR A 82 28.75 -6.20 1.58
N VAL A 83 28.09 -5.40 0.74
CA VAL A 83 26.69 -5.00 0.91
C VAL A 83 25.84 -5.58 -0.22
N VAL A 84 24.79 -6.31 0.14
CA VAL A 84 23.82 -6.90 -0.80
C VAL A 84 22.57 -6.04 -0.82
N ILE A 85 22.18 -5.59 -2.00
CA ILE A 85 21.08 -4.66 -2.21
C ILE A 85 20.04 -5.31 -3.10
N PHE A 86 18.85 -5.45 -2.56
CA PHE A 86 17.68 -5.91 -3.30
C PHE A 86 16.55 -4.91 -3.05
N CYS A 87 16.21 -4.10 -4.04
CA CYS A 87 15.23 -3.03 -3.88
C CYS A 87 14.63 -2.61 -5.22
N THR A 88 13.67 -1.69 -5.14
CA THR A 88 13.16 -0.95 -6.31
C THR A 88 14.29 -0.13 -6.97
N GLY A 89 14.21 0.06 -8.28
CA GLY A 89 15.21 0.77 -9.07
C GLY A 89 14.89 2.26 -9.27
N HIS A 90 15.75 2.95 -10.02
CA HIS A 90 15.54 4.33 -10.48
C HIS A 90 15.17 5.29 -9.32
N ARG A 91 14.08 6.06 -9.45
CA ARG A 91 13.59 7.01 -8.44
C ARG A 91 13.31 6.37 -7.07
N GLY A 92 13.03 5.07 -7.03
CA GLY A 92 12.79 4.28 -5.81
C GLY A 92 14.03 3.57 -5.26
N HIS A 93 15.20 3.77 -5.85
CA HIS A 93 16.43 3.12 -5.42
C HIS A 93 16.91 3.62 -4.05
N ILE A 94 17.13 2.71 -3.10
CA ILE A 94 17.44 3.06 -1.70
C ILE A 94 18.75 3.85 -1.56
N LEU A 95 19.70 3.67 -2.49
CA LEU A 95 20.96 4.42 -2.50
C LEU A 95 20.87 5.80 -3.13
N ARG A 96 19.78 6.14 -3.84
CA ARG A 96 19.68 7.42 -4.58
C ARG A 96 19.92 8.66 -3.69
N PRO A 97 19.34 8.76 -2.47
CA PRO A 97 19.65 9.87 -1.56
C PRO A 97 20.98 9.71 -0.80
N HIS A 98 21.69 8.58 -0.95
CA HIS A 98 22.87 8.23 -0.17
C HIS A 98 24.11 7.93 -1.03
N LEU A 99 24.14 8.39 -2.29
CA LEU A 99 25.19 8.00 -3.25
C LEU A 99 26.60 8.36 -2.77
N ASP A 100 26.81 9.56 -2.25
CA ASP A 100 28.14 10.01 -1.82
C ASP A 100 28.62 9.30 -0.55
N GLU A 101 27.69 9.00 0.36
CA GLU A 101 27.96 8.22 1.57
C GLU A 101 28.33 6.78 1.22
N PHE A 102 27.55 6.15 0.34
CA PHE A 102 27.83 4.80 -0.11
C PHE A 102 29.12 4.72 -0.93
N ASP A 103 29.43 5.76 -1.72
CA ASP A 103 30.69 5.87 -2.45
C ASP A 103 31.92 5.82 -1.53
N ALA A 104 31.83 6.43 -0.35
CA ALA A 104 32.90 6.39 0.64
C ALA A 104 33.18 4.96 1.12
N LEU A 105 32.15 4.10 1.24
CA LEU A 105 32.32 2.67 1.54
C LEU A 105 32.96 1.92 0.37
N MET A 106 32.53 2.21 -0.86
CA MET A 106 33.06 1.56 -2.07
C MET A 106 34.55 1.87 -2.28
N LYS A 107 34.97 3.10 -1.99
CA LYS A 107 36.37 3.55 -2.02
C LYS A 107 37.25 2.86 -0.98
N LYS A 108 36.69 2.39 0.14
CA LYS A 108 37.40 1.57 1.14
C LYS A 108 37.58 0.11 0.72
N GLY A 109 37.09 -0.28 -0.46
CA GLY A 109 37.21 -1.65 -0.98
C GLY A 109 36.02 -2.56 -0.69
N THR A 110 35.00 -2.06 0.04
CA THR A 110 33.76 -2.79 0.36
C THR A 110 33.10 -3.36 -0.90
N GLY A 111 32.73 -4.64 -0.88
CA GLY A 111 32.01 -5.28 -1.98
C GLY A 111 30.57 -4.77 -2.15
N VAL A 112 30.00 -4.92 -3.36
CA VAL A 112 28.58 -4.65 -3.60
C VAL A 112 27.93 -5.69 -4.49
N VAL A 113 26.72 -6.10 -4.14
CA VAL A 113 25.86 -6.97 -4.95
C VAL A 113 24.53 -6.27 -5.17
N MET A 114 24.11 -6.07 -6.42
CA MET A 114 22.81 -5.47 -6.76
C MET A 114 21.93 -6.48 -7.51
N ILE A 115 20.74 -6.73 -6.96
CA ILE A 115 19.81 -7.75 -7.44
C ILE A 115 18.57 -7.11 -8.07
N HIS A 116 18.22 -7.60 -9.25
CA HIS A 116 17.04 -7.25 -10.03
C HIS A 116 16.96 -5.74 -10.32
N TRP A 117 15.89 -5.08 -9.90
CA TRP A 117 15.69 -3.64 -9.95
C TRP A 117 16.77 -2.82 -9.25
N ALA A 118 17.52 -3.36 -8.30
CA ALA A 118 18.65 -2.66 -7.72
C ALA A 118 19.77 -2.40 -8.77
N THR A 119 19.77 -3.11 -9.91
CA THR A 119 20.71 -2.84 -11.00
C THR A 119 20.36 -1.59 -11.82
N GLU A 120 19.18 -0.99 -11.60
CA GLU A 120 18.66 0.10 -12.42
C GLU A 120 18.91 1.47 -11.83
N ALA A 121 19.44 2.38 -12.64
CA ALA A 121 19.81 3.74 -12.22
C ALA A 121 19.39 4.80 -13.25
N GLU A 122 19.13 6.02 -12.75
CA GLU A 122 18.98 7.22 -13.58
C GLU A 122 20.30 7.52 -14.31
N LYS A 123 20.20 7.90 -15.59
CA LYS A 123 21.34 8.45 -16.34
C LYS A 123 21.87 9.69 -15.62
N GLY A 124 23.19 9.81 -15.52
CA GLY A 124 23.85 10.89 -14.77
C GLY A 124 24.62 10.35 -13.57
N LYS A 125 24.59 11.08 -12.45
CA LYS A 125 25.36 10.73 -11.24
C LYS A 125 25.09 9.30 -10.74
N PRO A 126 23.83 8.83 -10.63
CA PRO A 126 23.56 7.45 -10.16
C PRO A 126 24.15 6.39 -11.09
N GLY A 127 23.89 6.47 -12.41
CA GLY A 127 24.45 5.54 -13.38
C GLY A 127 25.99 5.54 -13.43
N LYS A 128 26.63 6.71 -13.31
CA LYS A 128 28.10 6.81 -13.20
C LYS A 128 28.63 6.07 -11.97
N LYS A 129 27.98 6.24 -10.81
CA LYS A 129 28.33 5.49 -9.60
C LYS A 129 28.16 3.99 -9.76
N PHE A 130 27.12 3.53 -10.43
CA PHE A 130 26.91 2.10 -10.64
C PHE A 130 27.96 1.49 -11.57
N LEU A 131 28.38 2.23 -12.61
CA LEU A 131 29.54 1.85 -13.43
C LEU A 131 30.82 1.77 -12.59
N GLU A 132 31.08 2.73 -11.72
CA GLU A 132 32.24 2.74 -10.82
C GLU A 132 32.20 1.57 -9.82
N TRP A 133 31.03 1.20 -9.31
CA TRP A 133 30.88 0.22 -8.22
C TRP A 133 30.79 -1.22 -8.70
N MET A 134 29.98 -1.47 -9.74
CA MET A 134 29.69 -2.81 -10.26
C MET A 134 29.89 -2.96 -11.76
N GLY A 135 30.46 -1.97 -12.46
CA GLY A 135 30.91 -2.12 -13.85
C GLY A 135 29.80 -2.06 -14.90
N GLY A 136 28.54 -2.00 -14.49
CA GLY A 136 27.39 -1.95 -15.39
C GLY A 136 26.10 -1.60 -14.68
N PHE A 137 25.06 -1.24 -15.44
CA PHE A 137 23.72 -0.97 -14.90
C PHE A 137 22.63 -1.05 -15.99
N CYS A 138 21.39 -1.19 -15.54
CA CYS A 138 20.20 -1.11 -16.39
C CYS A 138 19.81 0.36 -16.60
N ASP A 139 19.86 0.81 -17.86
CA ASP A 139 19.55 2.18 -18.29
C ASP A 139 18.20 2.18 -19.01
N LEU A 140 17.23 2.98 -18.57
CA LEU A 140 15.81 2.83 -18.94
C LEU A 140 15.58 2.94 -20.44
N ASP A 141 16.30 3.82 -21.14
CA ASP A 141 16.11 4.04 -22.57
C ASP A 141 17.07 3.20 -23.44
N TRP A 142 17.85 2.31 -22.82
CA TRP A 142 18.87 1.50 -23.47
C TRP A 142 18.68 0.00 -23.25
N SER A 143 18.28 -0.36 -22.03
CA SER A 143 18.09 -1.72 -21.54
C SER A 143 16.61 -2.11 -21.57
N VAL A 144 16.34 -3.41 -21.57
CA VAL A 144 14.98 -3.96 -21.67
C VAL A 144 14.71 -4.98 -20.57
N ASN A 145 13.45 -5.09 -20.13
CA ASN A 145 13.06 -5.98 -19.02
C ASN A 145 11.92 -6.99 -19.34
N PRO A 146 12.00 -7.83 -20.38
CA PRO A 146 10.94 -8.79 -20.65
C PRO A 146 11.00 -10.01 -19.72
N HIS A 147 9.87 -10.72 -19.59
CA HIS A 147 9.85 -12.08 -19.06
C HIS A 147 10.21 -13.09 -20.14
N TRP A 148 11.22 -13.93 -19.88
CA TRP A 148 11.63 -15.01 -20.77
C TRP A 148 12.37 -16.10 -20.00
N THR A 149 12.49 -17.27 -20.62
CA THR A 149 13.23 -18.40 -20.06
C THR A 149 14.66 -18.37 -20.57
N ALA A 150 15.60 -18.05 -19.69
CA ALA A 150 17.02 -18.10 -20.01
C ALA A 150 17.59 -19.51 -19.76
N HIS A 151 18.56 -19.92 -20.57
CA HIS A 151 19.21 -21.23 -20.56
C HIS A 151 20.72 -21.08 -20.37
N PHE A 152 21.19 -21.18 -19.13
CA PHE A 152 22.61 -21.05 -18.82
C PHE A 152 23.28 -22.42 -18.84
N LYS A 153 24.17 -22.61 -19.82
CA LYS A 153 24.96 -23.83 -20.01
C LYS A 153 26.47 -23.59 -20.07
N ASP A 154 26.85 -22.37 -20.46
CA ASP A 154 28.24 -21.96 -20.64
C ASP A 154 28.61 -21.00 -19.49
N PHE A 155 29.65 -21.33 -18.72
CA PHE A 155 30.11 -20.53 -17.59
C PHE A 155 31.59 -20.18 -17.75
N PRO A 156 32.02 -18.93 -17.50
CA PRO A 156 33.43 -18.57 -17.55
C PRO A 156 34.23 -19.24 -16.43
N LYS A 157 35.55 -19.31 -16.60
CA LYS A 157 36.47 -19.69 -15.51
C LYS A 157 36.55 -18.54 -14.50
N HIS A 158 35.61 -18.51 -13.56
CA HIS A 158 35.51 -17.48 -12.53
C HIS A 158 35.02 -18.11 -11.21
N PRO A 159 35.51 -17.69 -10.02
CA PRO A 159 35.09 -18.27 -8.74
C PRO A 159 33.56 -18.27 -8.52
N ILE A 160 32.86 -17.26 -9.03
CA ILE A 160 31.38 -17.19 -8.97
C ILE A 160 30.70 -18.41 -9.61
N CYS A 161 31.34 -19.01 -10.61
CA CYS A 161 30.82 -20.17 -11.34
C CYS A 161 31.15 -21.51 -10.68
N ASN A 162 31.91 -21.53 -9.57
CA ASN A 162 32.28 -22.77 -8.88
C ASN A 162 31.04 -23.57 -8.47
N GLY A 163 30.97 -24.82 -8.91
CA GLY A 163 29.88 -25.76 -8.63
C GLY A 163 28.49 -25.33 -9.11
N VAL A 164 28.39 -24.30 -9.96
CA VAL A 164 27.15 -23.94 -10.67
C VAL A 164 26.95 -24.94 -11.82
N LYS A 165 25.83 -25.66 -11.79
CA LYS A 165 25.44 -26.59 -12.85
C LYS A 165 24.57 -25.85 -13.89
N PRO A 166 24.50 -26.31 -15.15
CA PRO A 166 23.57 -25.76 -16.12
C PRO A 166 22.14 -25.70 -15.59
N PHE A 167 21.45 -24.57 -15.83
CA PHE A 167 20.10 -24.35 -15.32
C PHE A 167 19.29 -23.44 -16.23
N SER A 168 17.97 -23.50 -16.08
CA SER A 168 17.04 -22.64 -16.80
C SER A 168 15.94 -22.15 -15.88
N VAL A 169 15.59 -20.87 -16.00
CA VAL A 169 14.58 -20.20 -15.17
C VAL A 169 13.83 -19.17 -16.01
N ASN A 170 12.50 -19.21 -15.93
CA ASN A 170 11.63 -18.16 -16.43
C ASN A 170 11.55 -17.02 -15.40
N ASP A 171 12.02 -15.84 -15.78
CA ASP A 171 12.09 -14.66 -14.90
C ASP A 171 12.00 -13.39 -15.76
N GLU A 172 11.90 -12.22 -15.12
CA GLU A 172 12.02 -10.92 -15.80
C GLU A 172 13.50 -10.56 -15.94
N TRP A 173 14.21 -11.22 -16.86
CA TRP A 173 15.65 -11.03 -17.04
C TRP A 173 15.93 -9.77 -17.87
N TYR A 174 16.71 -8.85 -17.31
CA TYR A 174 17.05 -7.60 -17.99
C TYR A 174 18.31 -7.80 -18.80
N TYR A 175 18.34 -7.20 -19.99
CA TYR A 175 19.50 -7.27 -20.85
C TYR A 175 19.73 -5.98 -21.65
N HIS A 176 20.83 -5.98 -22.38
CA HIS A 176 21.39 -4.82 -23.06
C HIS A 176 21.77 -3.72 -22.06
N MET A 177 22.59 -4.11 -21.08
CA MET A 177 23.08 -3.24 -20.01
C MET A 177 24.05 -2.19 -20.55
N ARG A 178 24.21 -1.09 -19.82
CA ARG A 178 25.40 -0.24 -19.94
C ARG A 178 26.54 -0.91 -19.19
N PHE A 179 27.74 -0.90 -19.77
CA PHE A 179 28.96 -1.37 -19.12
C PHE A 179 30.03 -0.29 -19.18
N VAL A 180 31.03 -0.41 -18.31
CA VAL A 180 32.25 0.42 -18.37
C VAL A 180 32.90 0.31 -19.75
N GLU A 181 33.53 1.41 -20.19
CA GLU A 181 34.26 1.45 -21.46
C GLU A 181 35.32 0.34 -21.51
N ASP A 182 35.46 -0.27 -22.68
CA ASP A 182 36.32 -1.43 -22.97
C ASP A 182 36.09 -2.68 -22.09
N GLN A 183 35.06 -2.68 -21.24
CA GLN A 183 34.72 -3.77 -20.32
C GLN A 183 35.89 -4.21 -19.42
N LYS A 184 36.85 -3.32 -19.17
CA LYS A 184 38.05 -3.64 -18.38
C LYS A 184 37.65 -4.04 -16.96
N GLY A 185 38.10 -5.23 -16.52
CA GLY A 185 37.78 -5.76 -15.19
C GLY A 185 36.37 -6.35 -15.07
N LEU A 186 35.58 -6.36 -16.15
CA LEU A 186 34.25 -6.96 -16.19
C LEU A 186 34.33 -8.40 -16.73
N THR A 187 33.62 -9.32 -16.07
CA THR A 187 33.45 -10.70 -16.53
C THR A 187 31.97 -11.03 -16.62
N PRO A 188 31.42 -11.32 -17.82
CA PRO A 188 30.06 -11.85 -17.95
C PRO A 188 29.94 -13.20 -17.25
N ILE A 189 29.05 -13.33 -16.28
CA ILE A 189 28.85 -14.56 -15.49
C ILE A 189 27.71 -15.39 -16.05
N LEU A 190 26.57 -14.76 -16.33
CA LEU A 190 25.43 -15.40 -16.98
C LEU A 190 25.08 -14.63 -18.26
N SER A 191 25.11 -15.34 -19.38
CA SER A 191 24.71 -14.80 -20.68
C SER A 191 23.95 -15.84 -21.48
N ASP A 192 22.87 -15.43 -22.14
CA ASP A 192 22.12 -16.27 -23.07
C ASP A 192 21.54 -15.42 -24.20
N LEU A 193 21.09 -16.03 -25.29
CA LEU A 193 20.43 -15.34 -26.41
C LEU A 193 18.93 -15.24 -26.13
N PRO A 194 18.37 -14.03 -25.89
CA PRO A 194 16.93 -13.88 -25.70
C PRO A 194 16.18 -14.26 -26.98
N PRO A 195 15.00 -14.89 -26.86
CA PRO A 195 14.17 -15.20 -28.01
C PRO A 195 13.58 -13.91 -28.62
N ALA A 196 13.28 -13.87 -29.91
CA ALA A 196 12.74 -12.67 -30.56
C ALA A 196 11.43 -12.17 -29.91
N GLU A 197 10.66 -13.09 -29.32
CA GLU A 197 9.41 -12.85 -28.61
C GLU A 197 9.58 -11.99 -27.35
N SER A 198 10.78 -11.94 -26.77
CA SER A 198 11.05 -11.07 -25.61
C SER A 198 11.01 -9.58 -25.98
N LEU A 199 11.00 -9.24 -27.28
CA LEU A 199 10.94 -7.86 -27.78
C LEU A 199 9.58 -7.48 -28.40
N ARG A 200 8.49 -8.17 -28.06
CA ARG A 200 7.14 -7.86 -28.62
C ARG A 200 6.58 -6.49 -28.22
N ARG A 201 7.02 -5.93 -27.10
CA ARG A 201 6.54 -4.61 -26.65
C ARG A 201 7.03 -3.50 -27.60
N LYS A 202 6.24 -2.43 -27.74
CA LYS A 202 6.61 -1.23 -28.54
C LYS A 202 7.86 -0.56 -27.97
N ASP A 203 8.50 0.29 -28.76
CA ASP A 203 9.70 0.97 -28.30
C ASP A 203 9.38 1.98 -27.19
N GLY A 204 10.24 2.03 -26.17
CA GLY A 204 10.05 2.92 -25.01
C GLY A 204 10.86 2.51 -23.78
N PRO A 205 10.71 3.23 -22.66
CA PRO A 205 11.50 2.99 -21.45
C PRO A 205 11.29 1.57 -20.90
N ARG A 206 12.39 0.85 -20.64
CA ARG A 206 12.49 -0.57 -20.24
C ARG A 206 11.84 -1.55 -21.22
N SER A 207 11.37 -1.06 -22.36
CA SER A 207 10.65 -1.79 -23.39
C SER A 207 11.56 -2.02 -24.61
N GLY A 208 11.03 -2.33 -25.80
CA GLY A 208 11.86 -2.49 -26.99
C GLY A 208 12.65 -1.22 -27.36
N ASN A 209 13.72 -1.38 -28.13
CA ASN A 209 14.34 -0.29 -28.90
C ASN A 209 15.10 -0.86 -30.12
N PRO A 210 15.42 -0.02 -31.14
CA PRO A 210 16.05 -0.49 -32.37
C PRO A 210 17.42 -1.15 -32.16
N THR A 211 18.21 -0.65 -31.21
CA THR A 211 19.55 -1.17 -30.91
C THR A 211 19.49 -2.58 -30.35
N VAL A 212 18.60 -2.81 -29.39
CA VAL A 212 18.41 -4.12 -28.76
C VAL A 212 17.85 -5.12 -29.77
N ARG A 213 16.87 -4.72 -30.58
CA ARG A 213 16.32 -5.55 -31.66
C ARG A 213 17.40 -5.97 -32.63
N LYS A 214 18.25 -5.04 -33.07
CA LYS A 214 19.39 -5.34 -33.95
C LYS A 214 20.41 -6.28 -33.27
N ALA A 215 20.60 -6.16 -31.96
CA ALA A 215 21.50 -7.06 -31.22
C ALA A 215 20.97 -8.49 -31.15
N VAL A 216 19.70 -8.66 -30.75
CA VAL A 216 19.05 -9.98 -30.66
C VAL A 216 18.90 -10.62 -32.03
N ALA A 217 18.46 -9.86 -33.05
CA ALA A 217 18.34 -10.36 -34.43
C ALA A 217 19.70 -10.81 -35.02
N ALA A 218 20.81 -10.20 -34.57
CA ALA A 218 22.15 -10.61 -34.95
C ALA A 218 22.69 -11.82 -34.15
N GLY A 219 21.85 -12.48 -33.33
CA GLY A 219 22.24 -13.64 -32.53
C GLY A 219 23.19 -13.31 -31.38
N ARG A 220 23.30 -12.03 -30.96
CA ARG A 220 24.22 -11.63 -29.89
C ARG A 220 23.67 -12.05 -28.52
N LYS A 221 24.35 -12.99 -27.86
CA LYS A 221 24.11 -13.34 -26.46
C LYS A 221 24.16 -12.08 -25.60
N GLN A 222 23.26 -12.03 -24.63
CA GLN A 222 23.10 -10.90 -23.72
C GLN A 222 23.50 -11.29 -22.31
N THR A 223 24.28 -10.42 -21.66
CA THR A 223 24.71 -10.62 -20.27
C THR A 223 23.64 -10.13 -19.30
N VAL A 224 23.26 -11.01 -18.38
CA VAL A 224 22.21 -10.78 -17.36
C VAL A 224 22.75 -10.90 -15.93
N ALA A 225 23.99 -11.40 -15.78
CA ALA A 225 24.76 -11.28 -14.55
C ALA A 225 26.24 -11.07 -14.86
N TRP A 226 26.92 -10.22 -14.12
CA TRP A 226 28.33 -9.87 -14.38
C TRP A 226 29.09 -9.56 -13.09
N ALA A 227 30.37 -9.91 -13.09
CA ALA A 227 31.33 -9.57 -12.04
C ALA A 227 32.17 -8.37 -12.49
N TYR A 228 32.55 -7.51 -11.56
CA TYR A 228 33.42 -6.37 -11.81
C TYR A 228 34.47 -6.24 -10.72
N GLN A 229 35.74 -6.32 -11.13
CA GLN A 229 36.89 -6.10 -10.26
C GLN A 229 37.37 -4.66 -10.45
N ARG A 230 37.18 -3.83 -9.41
CA ARG A 230 37.60 -2.42 -9.44
C ARG A 230 39.13 -2.32 -9.38
N PRO A 231 39.74 -1.29 -9.99
CA PRO A 231 41.20 -1.08 -9.93
C PRO A 231 41.76 -1.04 -8.49
N GLY A 232 40.99 -0.52 -7.53
CA GLY A 232 41.36 -0.46 -6.11
C GLY A 232 41.10 -1.75 -5.31
N GLY A 233 40.93 -2.90 -5.97
CA GLY A 233 40.76 -4.21 -5.31
C GLY A 233 39.34 -4.55 -4.85
N GLY A 234 38.47 -3.55 -4.70
CA GLY A 234 37.05 -3.78 -4.40
C GLY A 234 36.29 -4.50 -5.52
N ARG A 235 35.22 -5.22 -5.18
CA ARG A 235 34.48 -6.09 -6.10
C ARG A 235 32.99 -5.73 -6.18
N GLY A 236 32.40 -5.88 -7.35
CA GLY A 236 30.98 -5.61 -7.59
C GLY A 236 30.32 -6.69 -8.43
N PHE A 237 29.02 -6.92 -8.21
CA PHE A 237 28.24 -7.88 -8.98
C PHE A 237 26.85 -7.35 -9.26
N GLY A 238 26.44 -7.40 -10.53
CA GLY A 238 25.08 -7.11 -10.96
C GLY A 238 24.36 -8.39 -11.40
N PHE A 239 23.10 -8.55 -11.00
CA PHE A 239 22.28 -9.72 -11.32
C PHE A 239 20.85 -9.28 -11.63
N THR A 240 20.35 -9.50 -12.84
CA THR A 240 19.07 -8.92 -13.27
C THR A 240 17.85 -9.80 -12.99
N GLY A 241 18.03 -11.07 -12.61
CA GLY A 241 16.93 -11.96 -12.24
C GLY A 241 16.37 -11.68 -10.85
N ALA A 242 15.40 -12.50 -10.43
CA ALA A 242 14.69 -12.49 -9.14
C ALA A 242 13.46 -11.58 -9.09
N HIS A 243 12.79 -11.40 -10.24
CA HIS A 243 11.40 -10.95 -10.25
C HIS A 243 10.52 -11.97 -9.53
N ASN A 244 10.69 -13.25 -9.90
CA ASN A 244 9.94 -14.37 -9.34
C ASN A 244 10.63 -14.90 -8.08
N HIS A 245 9.93 -14.86 -6.94
CA HIS A 245 10.51 -15.32 -5.67
C HIS A 245 10.77 -16.85 -5.65
N ASP A 246 9.98 -17.63 -6.40
CA ASP A 246 10.17 -19.09 -6.49
C ASP A 246 11.50 -19.45 -7.21
N SER A 247 12.11 -18.53 -7.97
CA SER A 247 13.39 -18.73 -8.65
C SER A 247 14.52 -19.10 -7.67
N TRP A 248 14.44 -18.70 -6.39
CA TRP A 248 15.41 -19.07 -5.37
C TRP A 248 15.48 -20.58 -5.08
N ARG A 249 14.48 -21.36 -5.49
CA ARG A 249 14.51 -22.83 -5.41
C ARG A 249 15.37 -23.47 -6.49
N ASN A 250 15.69 -22.75 -7.57
CA ASN A 250 16.64 -23.24 -8.55
C ASN A 250 18.06 -23.14 -7.99
N ASP A 251 18.76 -24.27 -7.86
CA ASP A 251 20.07 -24.31 -7.23
C ASP A 251 21.15 -23.57 -8.01
N GLY A 252 21.13 -23.60 -9.35
CA GLY A 252 22.07 -22.86 -10.18
C GLY A 252 21.87 -21.35 -10.06
N PHE A 253 20.62 -20.90 -10.07
CA PHE A 253 20.23 -19.52 -9.85
C PHE A 253 20.69 -19.00 -8.48
N ARG A 254 20.33 -19.71 -7.40
CA ARG A 254 20.69 -19.33 -6.03
C ARG A 254 22.19 -19.40 -5.77
N LYS A 255 22.86 -20.47 -6.21
CA LYS A 255 24.30 -20.67 -6.01
C LYS A 255 25.13 -19.60 -6.71
N THR A 256 24.72 -19.16 -7.90
CA THR A 256 25.41 -18.05 -8.60
C THR A 256 25.44 -16.79 -7.73
N VAL A 257 24.31 -16.42 -7.13
CA VAL A 257 24.23 -15.23 -6.25
C VAL A 257 25.01 -15.45 -4.95
N LEU A 258 24.90 -16.62 -4.31
CA LEU A 258 25.66 -16.93 -3.08
C LEU A 258 27.18 -16.88 -3.31
N ASN A 259 27.66 -17.45 -4.42
CA ASN A 259 29.07 -17.41 -4.79
C ASN A 259 29.52 -15.98 -5.09
N ALA A 260 28.66 -15.16 -5.71
CA ALA A 260 28.93 -13.75 -5.94
C ALA A 260 29.09 -12.98 -4.63
N ILE A 261 28.23 -13.21 -3.65
CA ILE A 261 28.32 -12.58 -2.33
C ILE A 261 29.64 -12.94 -1.64
N LEU A 262 30.04 -14.22 -1.65
CA LEU A 262 31.34 -14.64 -1.11
C LEU A 262 32.50 -13.95 -1.84
N TRP A 263 32.46 -13.97 -3.17
CA TRP A 263 33.50 -13.37 -4.00
C TRP A 263 33.63 -11.86 -3.77
N THR A 264 32.51 -11.11 -3.68
CA THR A 264 32.55 -9.66 -3.41
C THR A 264 32.98 -9.35 -1.98
N ALA A 265 32.70 -10.23 -1.02
CA ALA A 265 33.22 -10.16 0.35
C ALA A 265 34.70 -10.57 0.47
N GLN A 266 35.34 -10.95 -0.63
CA GLN A 266 36.71 -11.50 -0.66
C GLN A 266 36.89 -12.80 0.14
N VAL A 267 35.82 -13.53 0.37
CA VAL A 267 35.85 -14.88 0.93
C VAL A 267 36.09 -15.88 -0.21
N GLU A 268 36.94 -16.87 0.02
CA GLU A 268 37.21 -17.91 -0.98
C GLU A 268 35.91 -18.65 -1.32
N VAL A 269 35.60 -18.75 -2.61
CA VAL A 269 34.43 -19.51 -3.09
C VAL A 269 34.85 -20.97 -3.22
N PRO A 270 34.28 -21.91 -2.44
CA PRO A 270 34.67 -23.32 -2.51
C PRO A 270 34.54 -23.88 -3.93
N ALA A 271 35.34 -24.88 -4.29
CA ALA A 271 35.29 -25.49 -5.63
C ALA A 271 33.88 -26.04 -5.99
N GLY A 272 33.14 -26.55 -5.00
CA GLY A 272 31.74 -26.99 -5.13
C GLY A 272 30.70 -25.85 -5.09
N GLY A 273 31.14 -24.60 -4.96
CA GLY A 273 30.35 -23.42 -4.65
C GLY A 273 29.89 -23.37 -3.20
N CYS A 274 29.21 -22.29 -2.82
CA CYS A 274 28.61 -22.10 -1.52
C CYS A 274 27.63 -23.26 -1.20
N PRO A 275 27.88 -24.03 -0.12
CA PRO A 275 26.95 -25.05 0.34
C PRO A 275 25.60 -24.42 0.69
N SER A 276 24.52 -24.84 0.02
CA SER A 276 23.17 -24.39 0.35
C SER A 276 22.14 -25.47 0.02
N GLN A 277 21.20 -25.68 0.95
CA GLN A 277 20.05 -26.55 0.71
C GLN A 277 19.02 -25.84 -0.16
N THR A 278 18.32 -26.59 -1.00
CA THR A 278 17.19 -26.07 -1.78
C THR A 278 16.05 -25.64 -0.85
N PRO A 279 15.62 -24.37 -0.87
CA PRO A 279 14.50 -23.92 -0.06
C PRO A 279 13.23 -24.72 -0.37
N SER A 280 12.53 -25.15 0.68
CA SER A 280 11.22 -25.77 0.52
C SER A 280 10.19 -24.74 0.04
N LYS A 281 9.08 -25.19 -0.55
CA LYS A 281 7.96 -24.29 -0.90
C LYS A 281 7.45 -23.51 0.32
N LYS A 282 7.44 -24.15 1.50
CA LYS A 282 7.09 -23.50 2.77
C LYS A 282 8.08 -22.38 3.12
N THR A 283 9.38 -22.60 2.92
CA THR A 283 10.44 -21.59 3.16
C THR A 283 10.30 -20.41 2.22
N ILE A 284 9.97 -20.66 0.95
CA ILE A 284 9.76 -19.61 -0.07
C ILE A 284 8.51 -18.80 0.24
N GLU A 285 7.43 -19.43 0.72
CA GLU A 285 6.21 -18.73 1.10
C GLU A 285 6.28 -18.07 2.50
N GLN A 286 7.38 -18.28 3.22
CA GLN A 286 7.64 -17.66 4.52
C GLN A 286 8.30 -16.28 4.34
N ASN A 287 7.98 -15.35 5.23
CA ASN A 287 8.60 -14.02 5.31
C ASN A 287 8.44 -13.13 4.06
N LEU A 288 7.49 -13.44 3.15
CA LEU A 288 7.17 -12.62 1.97
C LEU A 288 7.00 -11.14 2.37
N ASP A 289 7.58 -10.25 1.59
CA ASP A 289 7.51 -8.80 1.76
C ASP A 289 6.08 -8.31 1.57
N GLY A 290 5.66 -7.38 2.42
CA GLY A 290 4.31 -6.82 2.33
C GLY A 290 3.21 -7.83 2.69
N SER A 291 3.53 -9.11 2.87
CA SER A 291 2.81 -9.94 3.81
C SER A 291 2.97 -9.24 5.17
N LYS A 292 1.86 -8.72 5.70
CA LYS A 292 1.82 -8.36 7.12
C LYS A 292 2.40 -9.56 7.83
N LYS A 293 3.45 -9.41 8.65
CA LYS A 293 3.88 -10.49 9.55
C LYS A 293 2.60 -10.99 10.20
N GLY A 294 2.12 -12.15 9.77
CA GLY A 294 1.26 -12.97 10.60
C GLY A 294 2.19 -13.27 11.74
N ALA A 295 2.00 -12.60 12.87
CA ALA A 295 2.64 -13.02 14.08
C ALA A 295 2.39 -14.53 14.19
N GLN A 296 3.47 -15.30 14.22
CA GLN A 296 3.33 -16.68 14.64
C GLN A 296 2.66 -16.62 16.01
N LYS A 297 1.58 -17.40 16.18
CA LYS A 297 0.94 -17.53 17.48
C LYS A 297 2.02 -17.80 18.50
N VAL A 298 2.18 -16.88 19.45
CA VAL A 298 3.07 -17.11 20.58
C VAL A 298 2.46 -18.25 21.37
N THR A 299 3.23 -19.32 21.60
CA THR A 299 2.78 -20.49 22.38
C THR A 299 3.22 -20.36 23.83
N ALA A 300 2.45 -20.93 24.77
CA ALA A 300 2.82 -20.95 26.19
C ALA A 300 4.25 -21.50 26.41
N LYS A 301 4.62 -22.52 25.63
CA LYS A 301 5.94 -23.15 25.68
C LYS A 301 7.06 -22.19 25.26
N GLN A 302 6.83 -21.33 24.27
CA GLN A 302 7.81 -20.31 23.86
C GLN A 302 7.95 -19.20 24.90
N ILE A 303 6.85 -18.81 25.55
CA ILE A 303 6.88 -17.83 26.65
C ILE A 303 7.71 -18.37 27.81
N LEU A 304 7.41 -19.60 28.26
CA LEU A 304 8.20 -20.29 29.29
C LEU A 304 9.67 -20.35 28.89
N THR A 305 9.99 -20.93 27.73
CA THR A 305 11.40 -21.11 27.30
C THR A 305 12.17 -19.78 27.19
N SER A 306 11.49 -18.66 26.97
CA SER A 306 12.13 -17.35 26.84
C SER A 306 12.42 -16.65 28.17
N MET A 307 11.77 -17.06 29.26
CA MET A 307 11.84 -16.38 30.56
C MET A 307 12.26 -17.32 31.70
N ASP A 308 12.08 -18.64 31.53
CA ASP A 308 12.55 -19.71 32.41
C ASP A 308 14.08 -19.83 32.30
N ALA A 309 14.78 -18.94 33.02
CA ALA A 309 16.23 -18.83 32.99
C ALA A 309 16.91 -20.04 33.65
N ASN A 310 16.28 -20.58 34.71
CA ASN A 310 16.80 -21.72 35.46
C ASN A 310 16.41 -23.09 34.84
N ARG A 311 15.49 -23.12 33.88
CA ARG A 311 14.97 -24.28 33.14
C ARG A 311 14.16 -25.27 33.99
N ASP A 312 13.47 -24.79 35.01
CA ASP A 312 12.61 -25.62 35.88
C ASP A 312 11.20 -25.86 35.31
N GLY A 313 10.89 -25.24 34.16
CA GLY A 313 9.62 -25.37 33.46
C GLY A 313 8.55 -24.38 33.93
N LYS A 314 8.89 -23.40 34.77
CA LYS A 314 8.01 -22.35 35.28
C LYS A 314 8.72 -20.98 35.20
N ILE A 315 8.00 -19.90 35.48
CA ILE A 315 8.58 -18.55 35.55
C ILE A 315 8.35 -17.99 36.95
N SER A 316 9.42 -17.77 37.71
CA SER A 316 9.35 -17.07 38.99
C SER A 316 9.25 -15.54 38.80
N LYS A 317 8.86 -14.82 39.86
CA LYS A 317 8.72 -13.35 39.81
C LYS A 317 10.05 -12.63 39.52
N ASP A 318 11.17 -13.25 39.88
CA ASP A 318 12.52 -12.73 39.61
C ASP A 318 12.95 -12.97 38.17
N GLU A 319 12.48 -14.06 37.55
CA GLU A 319 12.71 -14.41 36.15
C GLU A 319 11.77 -13.69 35.17
N ALA A 320 10.62 -13.23 35.68
CA ALA A 320 9.66 -12.47 34.90
C ALA A 320 10.31 -11.20 34.32
N SER A 321 10.10 -10.97 33.02
CA SER A 321 10.56 -9.73 32.38
C SER A 321 9.96 -8.48 33.06
N GLU A 322 10.65 -7.34 33.02
CA GLU A 322 10.21 -6.08 33.64
C GLU A 322 8.77 -5.66 33.23
N GLY A 323 8.34 -6.00 32.01
CA GLY A 323 6.98 -5.73 31.54
C GLY A 323 5.92 -6.69 32.10
N LEU A 324 6.31 -7.87 32.60
CA LEU A 324 5.42 -8.89 33.16
C LEU A 324 5.27 -8.75 34.68
N LYS A 325 6.30 -8.24 35.38
CA LYS A 325 6.32 -8.08 36.84
C LYS A 325 5.08 -7.38 37.43
N PRO A 326 4.54 -6.28 36.86
CA PRO A 326 3.35 -5.62 37.39
C PRO A 326 2.06 -6.44 37.27
N PHE A 327 2.05 -7.47 36.43
CA PHE A 327 0.90 -8.33 36.15
C PHE A 327 1.06 -9.74 36.70
N PHE A 328 2.22 -10.04 37.30
CA PHE A 328 2.59 -11.38 37.77
C PHE A 328 1.54 -11.94 38.72
N ASP A 329 1.15 -11.17 39.74
CA ASP A 329 0.17 -11.59 40.76
C ASP A 329 -1.25 -11.77 40.18
N GLY A 330 -1.54 -11.22 39.00
CA GLY A 330 -2.79 -11.42 38.27
C GLY A 330 -2.75 -12.58 37.27
N LEU A 331 -1.55 -13.06 36.92
CA LEU A 331 -1.32 -14.17 35.98
C LEU A 331 -1.07 -15.49 36.70
N ASP A 332 -0.45 -15.43 37.89
CA ASP A 332 -0.41 -16.49 38.88
C ASP A 332 -1.81 -16.64 39.51
N ALA A 333 -2.70 -17.30 38.77
CA ALA A 333 -4.10 -17.41 39.11
C ALA A 333 -4.31 -18.35 40.31
N ASN A 334 -3.41 -19.30 40.50
CA ASN A 334 -3.45 -20.26 41.60
C ASN A 334 -2.70 -19.76 42.88
N LYS A 335 -1.94 -18.66 42.77
CA LYS A 335 -1.15 -18.01 43.82
C LYS A 335 -0.03 -18.88 44.39
N ASP A 336 0.58 -19.73 43.58
CA ASP A 336 1.70 -20.59 43.98
C ASP A 336 3.07 -19.92 43.83
N GLY A 337 3.11 -18.67 43.35
CA GLY A 337 4.30 -17.84 43.23
C GLY A 337 5.07 -18.03 41.93
N VAL A 338 4.57 -18.82 40.99
CA VAL A 338 5.22 -19.13 39.70
C VAL A 338 4.19 -19.22 38.57
N ILE A 339 4.55 -18.76 37.37
CA ILE A 339 3.67 -18.90 36.20
C ILE A 339 3.98 -20.23 35.51
N ASP A 340 3.01 -21.15 35.52
CA ASP A 340 3.14 -22.47 34.88
C ASP A 340 2.70 -22.46 33.40
N LEU A 341 2.75 -23.62 32.73
CA LEU A 341 2.35 -23.74 31.31
C LEU A 341 0.89 -23.36 31.05
N LYS A 342 -0.03 -23.61 32.00
CA LYS A 342 -1.45 -23.28 31.86
C LYS A 342 -1.67 -21.77 32.02
N GLU A 343 -0.95 -21.14 32.92
CA GLU A 343 -1.02 -19.68 33.13
C GLU A 343 -0.29 -18.93 32.01
N ALA A 344 0.84 -19.45 31.53
CA ALA A 344 1.52 -18.97 30.33
C ALA A 344 0.65 -19.13 29.06
N GLN A 345 -0.31 -20.07 29.05
CA GLN A 345 -1.29 -20.19 27.96
C GLN A 345 -2.27 -19.02 27.94
N VAL A 346 -2.63 -18.45 29.10
CA VAL A 346 -3.45 -17.24 29.18
C VAL A 346 -2.70 -16.04 28.59
N ILE A 347 -1.39 -15.93 28.85
CA ILE A 347 -0.52 -14.90 28.26
C ILE A 347 -0.39 -15.07 26.74
N ALA A 348 -0.23 -16.32 26.28
CA ALA A 348 -0.20 -16.66 24.85
C ALA A 348 -1.52 -16.28 24.17
N ASP A 349 -2.65 -16.65 24.76
CA ASP A 349 -3.98 -16.39 24.21
C ASP A 349 -4.28 -14.89 24.16
N PHE A 350 -3.90 -14.14 25.21
CA PHE A 350 -4.06 -12.68 25.26
C PHE A 350 -3.16 -11.97 24.23
N SER A 351 -1.90 -12.38 24.11
CA SER A 351 -0.94 -11.82 23.13
C SER A 351 -1.38 -12.10 21.70
N ASN A 352 -2.00 -13.26 21.45
CA ASN A 352 -2.53 -13.64 20.14
C ASN A 352 -3.87 -12.94 19.82
N ASN A 353 -4.68 -12.57 20.83
CA ASN A 353 -5.97 -11.88 20.64
C ASN A 353 -5.82 -10.36 20.44
N GLN A 354 -4.79 -9.71 20.98
CA GLN A 354 -4.57 -8.27 20.73
C GLN A 354 -4.17 -7.96 19.27
N GLN A 355 -3.71 -8.96 18.52
CA GLN A 355 -3.25 -8.79 17.13
C GLN A 355 -4.38 -8.83 16.08
N THR A 356 -5.63 -9.10 16.47
CA THR A 356 -6.73 -9.32 15.51
C THR A 356 -7.55 -8.08 15.11
N THR A 357 -7.16 -6.86 15.50
CA THR A 357 -7.91 -5.63 15.16
C THR A 357 -7.22 -4.78 14.07
N LYS A 358 -7.04 -5.30 12.83
CA LYS A 358 -7.00 -4.48 11.59
C LYS A 358 -6.92 -5.32 10.30
N SER A 359 -8.06 -5.37 9.60
CA SER A 359 -8.29 -5.78 8.21
C SER A 359 -7.57 -7.05 7.77
N ALA A 360 -8.17 -8.19 8.11
CA ALA A 360 -7.95 -9.45 7.42
C ALA A 360 -8.50 -9.32 5.98
N LYS A 361 -7.65 -9.56 4.97
CA LYS A 361 -8.14 -10.07 3.70
C LYS A 361 -8.58 -11.50 3.97
N VAL A 362 -9.89 -11.67 4.16
CA VAL A 362 -10.55 -12.97 4.27
C VAL A 362 -10.13 -13.82 3.06
N PRO A 363 -9.65 -15.07 3.24
CA PRO A 363 -9.40 -15.99 2.13
C PRO A 363 -10.67 -16.14 1.30
N ARG A 364 -10.56 -16.57 0.03
CA ARG A 364 -11.73 -16.99 -0.74
C ARG A 364 -12.47 -18.08 0.05
N GLY A 365 -13.50 -17.68 0.78
CA GLY A 365 -14.55 -18.57 1.20
C GLY A 365 -15.37 -18.88 -0.03
N SER A 366 -15.54 -20.15 -0.34
CA SER A 366 -16.68 -20.56 -1.15
C SER A 366 -17.98 -20.06 -0.47
N PRO A 367 -19.11 -19.94 -1.17
CA PRO A 367 -20.40 -19.65 -0.52
C PRO A 367 -20.69 -20.54 0.70
N LYS A 368 -20.15 -21.76 0.72
CA LYS A 368 -20.22 -22.70 1.85
C LYS A 368 -19.40 -22.26 3.08
N ASP A 369 -18.28 -21.57 2.88
CA ASP A 369 -17.44 -21.06 3.98
C ASP A 369 -18.07 -19.82 4.62
N GLU A 370 -18.75 -18.98 3.83
CA GLU A 370 -19.52 -17.84 4.31
C GLU A 370 -20.71 -18.30 5.16
N GLU A 371 -21.47 -19.30 4.68
CA GLU A 371 -22.58 -19.91 5.44
C GLU A 371 -22.09 -20.50 6.77
N LYS A 372 -20.94 -21.19 6.75
CA LYS A 372 -20.33 -21.75 7.97
C LYS A 372 -19.91 -20.67 8.96
N ALA A 373 -19.32 -19.56 8.48
CA ALA A 373 -18.92 -18.44 9.30
C ALA A 373 -20.12 -17.73 9.93
N LEU A 374 -21.16 -17.43 9.14
CA LEU A 374 -22.41 -16.83 9.62
C LEU A 374 -23.10 -17.72 10.65
N ARG A 375 -23.17 -19.03 10.40
CA ARG A 375 -23.71 -20.01 11.37
C ARG A 375 -22.94 -19.96 12.70
N LEU A 376 -21.60 -19.94 12.66
CA LEU A 376 -20.78 -19.88 13.86
C LEU A 376 -21.05 -18.58 14.64
N LEU A 377 -21.04 -17.43 13.97
CA LEU A 377 -21.28 -16.13 14.59
C LEU A 377 -22.67 -16.04 15.24
N VAL A 378 -23.71 -16.51 14.55
CA VAL A 378 -25.08 -16.53 15.09
C VAL A 378 -25.20 -17.47 16.31
N VAL A 379 -24.56 -18.64 16.27
CA VAL A 379 -24.55 -19.55 17.43
C VAL A 379 -23.81 -18.92 18.61
N THR A 380 -22.68 -18.27 18.38
CA THR A 380 -21.91 -17.55 19.41
C THR A 380 -22.73 -16.42 20.02
N LEU A 381 -23.39 -15.60 19.20
CA LEU A 381 -24.28 -14.53 19.67
C LEU A 381 -25.38 -15.04 20.61
N GLY A 382 -25.95 -16.22 20.32
CA GLY A 382 -26.96 -16.81 21.19
C GLY A 382 -26.45 -17.28 22.56
N ARG A 383 -25.14 -17.57 22.68
CA ARG A 383 -24.49 -18.11 23.88
C ARG A 383 -23.84 -17.04 24.77
N VAL A 384 -23.37 -15.96 24.17
CA VAL A 384 -22.75 -14.85 24.89
C VAL A 384 -23.83 -14.08 25.63
N GLU A 385 -23.62 -13.80 26.92
CA GLU A 385 -24.53 -12.97 27.73
C GLU A 385 -24.04 -11.52 27.90
N ASP A 386 -22.74 -11.24 27.70
CA ASP A 386 -22.22 -9.86 27.76
C ASP A 386 -22.72 -9.04 26.56
N SER A 387 -23.53 -8.02 26.84
CA SER A 387 -24.15 -7.17 25.82
C SER A 387 -23.14 -6.35 25.00
N ARG A 388 -21.95 -6.05 25.54
CA ARG A 388 -20.89 -5.34 24.81
C ARG A 388 -20.28 -6.25 23.76
N VAL A 389 -20.04 -7.51 24.12
CA VAL A 389 -19.51 -8.53 23.19
C VAL A 389 -20.56 -8.84 22.11
N GLN A 390 -21.83 -8.94 22.48
CA GLN A 390 -22.93 -9.08 21.51
C GLN A 390 -22.95 -7.92 20.52
N ALA A 391 -22.87 -6.67 21.00
CA ALA A 391 -22.85 -5.48 20.14
C ALA A 391 -21.65 -5.49 19.17
N SER A 392 -20.44 -5.79 19.64
CA SER A 392 -19.25 -5.89 18.78
C SER A 392 -19.35 -7.00 17.73
N LEU A 393 -19.93 -8.14 18.07
CA LEU A 393 -20.16 -9.23 17.12
C LEU A 393 -21.18 -8.83 16.04
N LEU A 394 -22.28 -8.17 16.43
CA LEU A 394 -23.30 -7.67 15.50
C LEU A 394 -22.71 -6.60 14.57
N GLU A 395 -21.95 -5.64 15.10
CA GLU A 395 -21.27 -4.60 14.31
C GLU A 395 -20.27 -5.21 13.31
N GLY A 396 -19.50 -6.22 13.74
CA GLY A 396 -18.61 -6.96 12.86
C GLY A 396 -19.34 -7.71 11.74
N MET A 397 -20.48 -8.32 12.06
CA MET A 397 -21.34 -8.99 11.07
C MET A 397 -21.90 -7.99 10.05
N LEU A 398 -22.46 -6.87 10.51
CA LEU A 398 -22.97 -5.80 9.64
C LEU A 398 -21.87 -5.23 8.74
N THR A 399 -20.67 -5.01 9.29
CA THR A 399 -19.50 -4.55 8.52
C THR A 399 -19.09 -5.58 7.46
N GLY A 400 -19.11 -6.87 7.80
CA GLY A 400 -18.77 -7.97 6.89
C GLY A 400 -19.79 -8.10 5.74
N LEU A 401 -21.07 -7.90 6.05
CA LEU A 401 -22.20 -7.98 5.14
C LEU A 401 -22.55 -6.64 4.48
N ALA A 402 -21.74 -5.59 4.68
CA ALA A 402 -22.03 -4.26 4.13
C ALA A 402 -22.24 -4.30 2.60
N GLY A 403 -23.35 -3.73 2.15
CA GLY A 403 -23.78 -3.73 0.75
C GLY A 403 -24.51 -5.00 0.29
N ARG A 404 -24.49 -6.09 1.07
CA ARG A 404 -25.25 -7.31 0.80
C ARG A 404 -26.73 -7.09 1.11
N ARG A 405 -27.56 -7.81 0.36
CA ARG A 405 -29.03 -7.80 0.43
C ARG A 405 -29.52 -9.24 0.37
N ASN A 406 -30.67 -9.53 0.98
CA ASN A 406 -31.36 -10.83 0.91
C ASN A 406 -30.43 -12.02 1.20
N VAL A 407 -29.58 -11.90 2.22
CA VAL A 407 -28.66 -12.98 2.61
C VAL A 407 -29.47 -14.07 3.31
N ALA A 408 -29.24 -15.34 3.00
CA ALA A 408 -29.97 -16.42 3.65
C ALA A 408 -29.69 -16.44 5.18
N PRO A 409 -30.72 -16.35 6.05
CA PRO A 409 -30.51 -16.39 7.49
C PRO A 409 -30.00 -17.77 7.94
N PRO A 410 -29.00 -17.83 8.84
CA PRO A 410 -28.67 -19.08 9.51
C PRO A 410 -29.87 -19.62 10.29
N LYS A 411 -30.08 -20.94 10.31
CA LYS A 411 -31.26 -21.58 10.96
C LYS A 411 -31.53 -21.15 12.41
N ALA A 412 -30.49 -20.77 13.14
CA ALA A 412 -30.61 -20.33 14.54
C ALA A 412 -31.00 -18.84 14.69
N TRP A 413 -30.98 -18.07 13.60
CA TRP A 413 -31.11 -16.61 13.64
C TRP A 413 -32.42 -16.16 14.28
N THR A 414 -33.57 -16.69 13.88
CA THR A 414 -34.87 -16.28 14.41
C THR A 414 -34.92 -16.32 15.95
N ARG A 415 -34.47 -17.43 16.55
CA ARG A 415 -34.41 -17.58 18.01
C ARG A 415 -33.43 -16.60 18.65
N VAL A 416 -32.25 -16.41 18.03
CA VAL A 416 -31.21 -15.50 18.54
C VAL A 416 -31.68 -14.05 18.45
N ALA A 417 -32.25 -13.63 17.32
CA ALA A 417 -32.82 -12.30 17.12
C ALA A 417 -33.94 -11.99 18.12
N THR A 418 -34.84 -12.95 18.43
CA THR A 418 -35.85 -12.77 19.47
C THR A 418 -35.23 -12.54 20.86
N LYS A 419 -34.13 -13.23 21.19
CA LYS A 419 -33.39 -13.02 22.44
C LYS A 419 -32.73 -11.63 22.46
N LEU A 420 -32.00 -11.29 21.40
CA LEU A 420 -31.27 -10.01 21.28
C LEU A 420 -32.22 -8.81 21.26
N GLY A 421 -33.41 -8.94 20.67
CA GLY A 421 -34.45 -7.91 20.68
C GLY A 421 -35.00 -7.58 22.08
N LYS A 422 -34.78 -8.45 23.08
CA LYS A 422 -35.14 -8.22 24.49
C LYS A 422 -33.96 -7.71 25.33
N SER A 423 -32.79 -7.51 24.74
CA SER A 423 -31.60 -7.01 25.45
C SER A 423 -31.90 -5.67 26.11
N SER A 424 -31.37 -5.44 27.30
CA SER A 424 -31.42 -4.12 27.96
C SER A 424 -30.58 -3.08 27.21
N ASN A 425 -29.56 -3.52 26.47
CA ASN A 425 -28.70 -2.65 25.68
C ASN A 425 -29.39 -2.24 24.35
N PRO A 426 -29.66 -0.93 24.13
CA PRO A 426 -30.30 -0.45 22.91
C PRO A 426 -29.52 -0.76 21.64
N ASP A 427 -28.18 -0.70 21.67
CA ASP A 427 -27.36 -0.99 20.48
C ASP A 427 -27.51 -2.45 20.04
N VAL A 428 -27.59 -3.39 20.98
CA VAL A 428 -27.81 -4.81 20.65
C VAL A 428 -29.16 -5.01 19.96
N ARG A 429 -30.22 -4.35 20.44
CA ARG A 429 -31.55 -4.43 19.83
C ARG A 429 -31.54 -3.85 18.43
N GLU A 430 -30.92 -2.68 18.25
CA GLU A 430 -30.86 -1.97 16.97
C GLU A 430 -30.01 -2.71 15.93
N LEU A 431 -28.77 -3.09 16.28
CA LEU A 431 -27.87 -3.82 15.39
C LEU A 431 -28.44 -5.20 15.01
N SER A 432 -29.12 -5.88 15.95
CA SER A 432 -29.83 -7.13 15.65
C SER A 432 -30.97 -6.91 14.67
N SER A 433 -31.69 -5.78 14.76
CA SER A 433 -32.78 -5.46 13.83
C SER A 433 -32.25 -5.15 12.42
N GLU A 434 -31.14 -4.42 12.30
CA GLU A 434 -30.48 -4.17 11.02
C GLU A 434 -30.00 -5.46 10.37
N LEU A 435 -29.37 -6.34 11.15
CA LEU A 435 -28.88 -7.61 10.64
C LEU A 435 -30.05 -8.51 10.19
N SER A 436 -31.18 -8.47 10.90
CA SER A 436 -32.42 -9.13 10.47
C SER A 436 -32.91 -8.62 9.11
N GLN A 437 -32.82 -7.32 8.82
CA GLN A 437 -33.20 -6.77 7.51
C GLN A 437 -32.31 -7.29 6.39
N ILE A 438 -31.00 -7.38 6.59
CA ILE A 438 -30.06 -7.98 5.62
C ILE A 438 -30.44 -9.45 5.33
N PHE A 439 -30.97 -10.14 6.33
CA PHE A 439 -31.47 -11.51 6.20
C PHE A 439 -32.89 -11.63 5.61
N GLY A 440 -33.51 -10.52 5.21
CA GLY A 440 -34.85 -10.51 4.59
C GLY A 440 -36.01 -10.59 5.58
N ASP A 441 -35.81 -10.22 6.84
CA ASP A 441 -36.89 -10.14 7.84
C ASP A 441 -37.85 -8.96 7.54
N GLU A 442 -39.03 -9.28 7.02
CA GLU A 442 -40.07 -8.30 6.68
C GLU A 442 -40.55 -7.52 7.90
N ALA A 443 -40.63 -8.15 9.07
CA ALA A 443 -41.07 -7.48 10.30
C ALA A 443 -40.01 -6.48 10.77
N ALA A 444 -38.73 -6.80 10.61
CA ALA A 444 -37.64 -5.85 10.88
C ALA A 444 -37.64 -4.67 9.91
N THR A 445 -38.00 -4.91 8.65
CA THR A 445 -38.18 -3.87 7.63
C THR A 445 -39.34 -2.94 8.00
N ALA A 446 -40.50 -3.51 8.35
CA ALA A 446 -41.67 -2.75 8.79
C ALA A 446 -41.36 -1.87 10.02
N ARG A 447 -40.64 -2.41 11.02
CA ARG A 447 -40.22 -1.63 12.20
C ARG A 447 -39.32 -0.44 11.85
N ALA A 448 -38.41 -0.60 10.88
CA ALA A 448 -37.56 0.52 10.47
C ALA A 448 -38.35 1.60 9.72
N LEU A 449 -39.29 1.22 8.85
CA LEU A 449 -40.18 2.17 8.18
C LEU A 449 -40.98 2.97 9.20
N GLU A 450 -41.52 2.31 10.23
CA GLU A 450 -42.24 2.99 11.32
C GLU A 450 -41.31 3.88 12.16
N THR A 451 -40.08 3.43 12.40
CA THR A 451 -39.07 4.24 13.13
C THR A 451 -38.76 5.53 12.38
N VAL A 452 -38.60 5.49 11.05
CA VAL A 452 -38.35 6.70 10.23
C VAL A 452 -39.50 7.71 10.35
N LYS A 453 -40.75 7.24 10.41
CA LYS A 453 -41.96 8.09 10.55
C LYS A 453 -42.19 8.60 11.97
N ASN A 454 -41.68 7.89 12.99
CA ASN A 454 -41.95 8.19 14.38
C ASN A 454 -41.22 9.45 14.86
N LYS A 455 -41.94 10.58 14.97
CA LYS A 455 -41.40 11.86 15.45
C LYS A 455 -40.96 11.85 16.91
N SER A 456 -41.42 10.88 17.71
CA SER A 456 -40.97 10.70 19.10
C SER A 456 -39.68 9.89 19.21
N ALA A 457 -39.24 9.23 18.13
CA ALA A 457 -37.93 8.58 18.09
C ALA A 457 -36.81 9.63 17.95
N THR A 458 -35.64 9.33 18.50
CA THR A 458 -34.50 10.25 18.40
C THR A 458 -34.04 10.40 16.95
N THR A 459 -33.49 11.57 16.60
CA THR A 459 -32.92 11.82 15.26
C THR A 459 -31.89 10.75 14.87
N ALA A 460 -31.07 10.29 15.81
CA ALA A 460 -30.07 9.25 15.57
C ALA A 460 -30.73 7.92 15.14
N GLN A 461 -31.80 7.51 15.82
CA GLN A 461 -32.55 6.30 15.49
C GLN A 461 -33.23 6.40 14.12
N ARG A 462 -33.86 7.54 13.83
CA ARG A 462 -34.51 7.78 12.53
C ARG A 462 -33.50 7.77 11.38
N ARG A 463 -32.35 8.43 11.55
CA ARG A 463 -31.27 8.45 10.56
C ARG A 463 -30.69 7.06 10.33
N ARG A 464 -30.46 6.29 11.40
CA ARG A 464 -29.97 4.90 11.33
C ARG A 464 -30.95 4.00 10.56
N ALA A 465 -32.24 4.06 10.90
CA ALA A 465 -33.29 3.31 10.21
C ALA A 465 -33.39 3.69 8.72
N LEU A 466 -33.37 4.99 8.40
CA LEU A 466 -33.37 5.49 7.03
C LEU A 466 -32.16 4.95 6.24
N HIS A 467 -30.95 5.07 6.80
CA HIS A 467 -29.72 4.60 6.14
C HIS A 467 -29.71 3.09 5.92
N SER A 468 -30.21 2.30 6.88
CA SER A 468 -30.36 0.85 6.73
C SER A 468 -31.27 0.51 5.55
N LEU A 469 -32.46 1.11 5.50
CA LEU A 469 -33.43 0.86 4.44
C LEU A 469 -32.93 1.31 3.05
N LEU A 470 -32.25 2.46 2.97
CA LEU A 470 -31.61 2.94 1.73
C LEU A 470 -30.51 1.98 1.26
N THR A 471 -29.71 1.44 2.19
CA THR A 471 -28.68 0.43 1.89
C THR A 471 -29.30 -0.86 1.35
N GLN A 472 -30.45 -1.26 1.90
CA GLN A 472 -31.22 -2.41 1.43
C GLN A 472 -31.99 -2.13 0.12
N LYS A 473 -31.94 -0.90 -0.40
CA LYS A 473 -32.73 -0.44 -1.56
C LYS A 473 -34.22 -0.74 -1.41
N ASN A 474 -34.77 -0.58 -0.21
CA ASN A 474 -36.18 -0.83 0.06
C ASN A 474 -37.04 0.25 -0.62
N GLU A 475 -37.81 -0.15 -1.65
CA GLU A 475 -38.60 0.77 -2.48
C GLU A 475 -39.63 1.59 -1.69
N GLN A 476 -40.14 1.06 -0.57
CA GLN A 476 -41.14 1.74 0.27
C GLN A 476 -40.58 3.03 0.91
N VAL A 477 -39.26 3.16 1.02
CA VAL A 477 -38.62 4.39 1.50
C VAL A 477 -38.76 5.55 0.54
N SER A 478 -38.92 5.31 -0.77
CA SER A 478 -39.05 6.38 -1.76
C SER A 478 -40.18 7.37 -1.37
N GLY A 479 -41.32 6.85 -0.92
CA GLY A 479 -42.46 7.66 -0.47
C GLY A 479 -42.25 8.38 0.87
N LEU A 480 -41.19 8.06 1.61
CA LEU A 480 -40.83 8.73 2.86
C LEU A 480 -39.80 9.85 2.65
N LEU A 481 -39.11 9.89 1.51
CA LEU A 481 -38.01 10.85 1.29
C LEU A 481 -38.50 12.29 1.19
N GLU A 482 -39.60 12.55 0.46
CA GLU A 482 -40.08 13.92 0.29
C GLU A 482 -40.49 14.59 1.62
N PRO A 483 -41.33 13.98 2.48
CA PRO A 483 -41.68 14.59 3.77
C PRO A 483 -40.45 14.91 4.65
N LEU A 484 -39.40 14.08 4.58
CA LEU A 484 -38.18 14.27 5.35
C LEU A 484 -37.34 15.47 4.87
N LEU A 485 -37.58 16.01 3.67
CA LEU A 485 -36.92 17.23 3.20
C LEU A 485 -37.30 18.46 4.04
N ASP A 486 -38.48 18.45 4.65
CA ASP A 486 -38.97 19.56 5.47
C ASP A 486 -38.42 19.49 6.91
N GLU A 487 -37.75 18.39 7.28
CA GLU A 487 -37.12 18.20 8.58
C GLU A 487 -35.62 18.53 8.54
N PRO A 488 -35.14 19.65 9.13
CA PRO A 488 -33.75 20.10 8.98
C PRO A 488 -32.68 19.04 9.33
N GLU A 489 -32.98 18.23 10.34
CA GLU A 489 -32.07 17.20 10.87
C GLU A 489 -31.91 15.97 9.95
N LEU A 490 -32.89 15.71 9.06
CA LEU A 490 -32.91 14.55 8.16
C LEU A 490 -32.89 14.95 6.68
N ARG A 491 -33.08 16.24 6.36
CA ARG A 491 -33.16 16.76 4.99
C ARG A 491 -32.02 16.30 4.10
N ARG A 492 -30.76 16.37 4.56
CA ARG A 492 -29.61 15.94 3.75
C ARG A 492 -29.57 14.43 3.52
N ASP A 493 -29.98 13.65 4.52
CA ASP A 493 -30.09 12.20 4.39
C ASP A 493 -31.18 11.85 3.37
N ALA A 494 -32.30 12.59 3.37
CA ALA A 494 -33.38 12.44 2.40
C ALA A 494 -32.98 12.86 0.97
N ILE A 495 -32.30 14.00 0.80
CA ILE A 495 -31.74 14.43 -0.49
C ILE A 495 -30.86 13.31 -1.07
N ARG A 496 -29.92 12.78 -0.27
CA ARG A 496 -29.03 11.69 -0.69
C ARG A 496 -29.77 10.36 -0.90
N GLY A 497 -30.90 10.16 -0.22
CA GLY A 497 -31.77 9.01 -0.41
C GLY A 497 -32.31 8.89 -1.83
N PHE A 498 -32.63 10.02 -2.48
CA PHE A 498 -33.07 10.04 -3.89
C PHE A 498 -31.99 9.60 -4.89
N ALA A 499 -30.72 9.61 -4.49
CA ALA A 499 -29.66 8.99 -5.27
C ALA A 499 -29.61 7.48 -5.07
N ALA A 500 -29.97 6.96 -3.89
CA ALA A 500 -29.91 5.54 -3.59
C ALA A 500 -31.12 4.77 -4.17
N ILE A 501 -32.31 5.37 -4.17
CA ILE A 501 -33.54 4.80 -4.70
C ILE A 501 -34.04 5.66 -5.85
N GLU A 502 -34.36 5.04 -6.98
CA GLU A 502 -34.89 5.74 -8.14
C GLU A 502 -36.30 6.26 -7.88
N ASN A 503 -36.53 7.52 -8.28
CA ASN A 503 -37.80 8.19 -8.17
C ASN A 503 -37.87 9.24 -9.29
N ALA A 504 -38.81 9.07 -10.20
CA ALA A 504 -38.96 9.93 -11.38
C ALA A 504 -39.29 11.39 -11.02
N ASP A 505 -39.94 11.62 -9.89
CA ASP A 505 -40.34 12.95 -9.42
C ASP A 505 -39.22 13.67 -8.64
N ALA A 506 -38.15 12.94 -8.26
CA ALA A 506 -37.06 13.49 -7.47
C ALA A 506 -36.46 14.79 -8.03
N PRO A 507 -36.20 14.92 -9.35
CA PRO A 507 -35.72 16.18 -9.90
C PRO A 507 -36.65 17.35 -9.64
N ALA A 508 -37.94 17.20 -9.92
CA ALA A 508 -38.93 18.26 -9.69
C ALA A 508 -39.02 18.64 -8.20
N ILE A 509 -39.09 17.64 -7.32
CA ILE A 509 -39.18 17.80 -5.85
C ILE A 509 -37.97 18.57 -5.30
N LEU A 510 -36.76 18.19 -5.71
CA LEU A 510 -35.50 18.77 -5.22
C LEU A 510 -35.25 20.17 -5.80
N LEU A 511 -35.51 20.36 -7.10
CA LEU A 511 -35.32 21.65 -7.79
C LEU A 511 -36.29 22.73 -7.25
N ALA A 512 -37.53 22.35 -6.93
CA ALA A 512 -38.52 23.28 -6.34
C ALA A 512 -38.05 23.88 -5.00
N ARG A 513 -37.24 23.14 -4.24
CA ARG A 513 -36.72 23.55 -2.91
C ARG A 513 -35.31 24.17 -2.99
N TYR A 514 -34.66 24.14 -4.15
CA TYR A 514 -33.27 24.56 -4.33
C TYR A 514 -33.00 26.00 -3.84
N LYS A 515 -33.80 26.97 -4.27
CA LYS A 515 -33.59 28.39 -3.95
C LYS A 515 -33.68 28.70 -2.45
N LYS A 516 -34.53 27.97 -1.72
CA LYS A 516 -34.77 28.15 -0.27
C LYS A 516 -33.80 27.32 0.59
N SER A 517 -32.97 26.48 -0.03
CA SER A 517 -32.08 25.55 0.66
C SER A 517 -30.78 26.22 1.09
N THR A 518 -30.17 25.68 2.16
CA THR A 518 -28.84 26.11 2.61
C THR A 518 -27.77 25.80 1.55
N VAL A 519 -26.60 26.43 1.62
CA VAL A 519 -25.49 26.17 0.68
C VAL A 519 -25.11 24.68 0.65
N GLN A 520 -25.12 24.01 1.81
CA GLN A 520 -24.78 22.60 1.93
C GLN A 520 -25.87 21.70 1.31
N ASP A 521 -27.15 22.05 1.49
CA ASP A 521 -28.27 21.32 0.92
C ASP A 521 -28.32 21.49 -0.61
N ARG A 522 -28.09 22.70 -1.13
CA ARG A 522 -27.99 22.96 -2.58
C ARG A 522 -26.89 22.11 -3.23
N LYS A 523 -25.73 22.01 -2.59
CA LYS A 523 -24.65 21.14 -3.05
C LYS A 523 -25.09 19.67 -3.07
N ALA A 524 -25.73 19.19 -2.00
CA ALA A 524 -26.25 17.83 -1.96
C ALA A 524 -27.31 17.56 -3.05
N VAL A 525 -28.17 18.54 -3.37
CA VAL A 525 -29.15 18.45 -4.47
C VAL A 525 -28.44 18.29 -5.81
N ILE A 526 -27.49 19.17 -6.14
CA ILE A 526 -26.74 19.10 -7.40
C ILE A 526 -26.02 17.75 -7.52
N GLU A 527 -25.37 17.31 -6.45
CA GLU A 527 -24.67 16.02 -6.42
C GLU A 527 -25.63 14.84 -6.61
N THR A 528 -26.82 14.89 -6.02
CA THR A 528 -27.85 13.87 -6.17
C THR A 528 -28.38 13.83 -7.60
N LEU A 529 -28.66 14.99 -8.20
CA LEU A 529 -29.17 15.05 -9.56
C LEU A 529 -28.13 14.62 -10.61
N ALA A 530 -26.84 14.71 -10.30
CA ALA A 530 -25.77 14.23 -11.15
C ALA A 530 -25.40 12.74 -10.96
N THR A 531 -26.27 11.96 -10.32
CA THR A 531 -26.03 10.51 -10.12
C THR A 531 -26.63 9.64 -11.21
N ARG A 532 -27.61 10.12 -11.99
CA ARG A 532 -28.30 9.36 -13.04
C ARG A 532 -28.60 10.25 -14.23
N LYS A 533 -28.69 9.63 -15.42
CA LYS A 533 -28.89 10.36 -16.68
C LYS A 533 -30.16 11.23 -16.69
N GLN A 534 -31.32 10.66 -16.35
CA GLN A 534 -32.60 11.40 -16.34
C GLN A 534 -32.58 12.59 -15.37
N TYR A 535 -31.95 12.43 -14.21
CA TYR A 535 -31.83 13.53 -13.23
C TYR A 535 -30.85 14.61 -13.72
N ALA A 536 -29.78 14.18 -14.38
CA ALA A 536 -28.76 15.06 -14.94
C ALA A 536 -29.32 15.92 -16.07
N GLU A 537 -30.23 15.37 -16.89
CA GLU A 537 -30.96 16.10 -17.92
C GLU A 537 -31.81 17.22 -17.31
N ALA A 538 -32.59 16.93 -16.26
CA ALA A 538 -33.38 17.93 -15.54
C ALA A 538 -32.51 19.03 -14.89
N LEU A 539 -31.38 18.65 -14.28
CA LEU A 539 -30.41 19.61 -13.75
C LEU A 539 -29.85 20.51 -14.87
N LEU A 540 -29.48 19.92 -16.00
CA LEU A 540 -28.96 20.66 -17.14
C LEU A 540 -29.99 21.67 -17.68
N ASP A 541 -31.26 21.30 -17.75
CA ASP A 541 -32.33 22.19 -18.19
C ASP A 541 -32.58 23.33 -17.19
N SER A 542 -32.51 23.08 -15.88
CA SER A 542 -32.55 24.15 -14.87
C SER A 542 -31.35 25.10 -14.94
N ILE A 543 -30.17 24.61 -15.33
CA ILE A 543 -28.98 25.45 -15.59
C ILE A 543 -29.21 26.31 -16.85
N LYS A 544 -29.70 25.73 -17.96
CA LYS A 544 -30.05 26.47 -19.18
C LYS A 544 -31.07 27.57 -18.89
N ALA A 545 -32.08 27.26 -18.08
CA ALA A 545 -33.11 28.19 -17.66
C ALA A 545 -32.64 29.22 -16.60
N LYS A 546 -31.36 29.21 -16.22
CA LYS A 546 -30.75 30.07 -15.19
C LYS A 546 -31.44 29.99 -13.82
N GLN A 547 -32.14 28.89 -13.54
CA GLN A 547 -32.74 28.64 -12.23
C GLN A 547 -31.69 28.16 -11.23
N ILE A 548 -30.66 27.46 -11.73
CA ILE A 548 -29.45 27.08 -11.01
C ILE A 548 -28.26 27.81 -11.64
N PRO A 549 -27.51 28.63 -10.88
CA PRO A 549 -26.28 29.22 -11.37
C PRO A 549 -25.27 28.14 -11.74
N SER A 550 -24.59 28.28 -12.88
CA SER A 550 -23.52 27.35 -13.26
C SER A 550 -22.38 27.32 -12.23
N SER A 551 -22.12 28.44 -11.54
CA SER A 551 -21.15 28.54 -10.44
C SER A 551 -21.46 27.61 -9.27
N ASP A 552 -22.70 27.16 -9.11
CA ASP A 552 -23.08 26.26 -8.02
C ASP A 552 -22.70 24.80 -8.32
N VAL A 553 -22.40 24.45 -9.58
CA VAL A 553 -22.02 23.10 -10.00
C VAL A 553 -20.55 22.86 -9.69
N PRO A 554 -20.21 22.00 -8.72
CA PRO A 554 -18.82 21.67 -8.45
C PRO A 554 -18.21 20.94 -9.64
N ALA A 555 -16.92 21.13 -9.90
CA ALA A 555 -16.34 20.56 -11.11
C ALA A 555 -16.21 19.02 -11.09
N HIS A 556 -16.25 18.35 -9.93
CA HIS A 556 -16.41 16.88 -9.90
C HIS A 556 -17.81 16.44 -10.39
N VAL A 557 -18.85 17.24 -10.14
CA VAL A 557 -20.20 17.03 -10.65
C VAL A 557 -20.25 17.33 -12.14
N ALA A 558 -19.63 18.40 -12.60
CA ALA A 558 -19.54 18.73 -14.03
C ALA A 558 -18.96 17.57 -14.86
N ARG A 559 -18.00 16.81 -14.30
CA ARG A 559 -17.46 15.60 -14.93
C ARG A 559 -18.45 14.44 -14.99
N SER A 560 -19.26 14.24 -13.94
CA SER A 560 -20.36 13.28 -13.98
C SER A 560 -21.36 13.64 -15.09
N LEU A 561 -21.68 14.93 -15.22
CA LEU A 561 -22.60 15.44 -16.24
C LEU A 561 -22.01 15.29 -17.66
N ASP A 562 -20.73 15.61 -17.88
CA ASP A 562 -20.05 15.37 -19.17
C ASP A 562 -20.03 13.87 -19.52
N PHE A 563 -19.76 12.99 -18.55
CA PHE A 563 -19.78 11.55 -18.77
C PHE A 563 -21.17 11.03 -19.19
N MET A 564 -22.24 11.50 -18.54
CA MET A 564 -23.61 11.01 -18.80
C MET A 564 -24.27 11.67 -20.02
N LEU A 565 -24.01 12.95 -20.26
CA LEU A 565 -24.74 13.78 -21.23
C LEU A 565 -23.88 14.20 -22.44
N GLY A 566 -22.56 14.09 -22.35
CA GLY A 566 -21.62 14.38 -23.43
C GLY A 566 -21.82 15.77 -24.05
N GLU A 567 -22.05 15.80 -25.36
CA GLU A 567 -22.20 17.04 -26.13
C GLU A 567 -23.33 17.95 -25.64
N ALA A 568 -24.42 17.37 -25.10
CA ALA A 568 -25.55 18.16 -24.60
C ALA A 568 -25.12 19.03 -23.42
N PHE A 569 -24.25 18.51 -22.54
CA PHE A 569 -23.68 19.27 -21.44
C PHE A 569 -22.67 20.31 -21.92
N ALA A 570 -21.75 19.93 -22.81
CA ALA A 570 -20.71 20.81 -23.34
C ALA A 570 -21.28 22.07 -24.03
N LYS A 571 -22.43 21.97 -24.70
CA LYS A 571 -23.11 23.11 -25.34
C LYS A 571 -23.63 24.16 -24.35
N VAL A 572 -23.95 23.76 -23.13
CA VAL A 572 -24.53 24.64 -22.10
C VAL A 572 -23.46 25.16 -21.15
N PHE A 573 -22.57 24.27 -20.73
CA PHE A 573 -21.60 24.54 -19.68
C PHE A 573 -20.23 24.98 -20.23
N GLY A 574 -20.05 24.93 -21.56
CA GLY A 574 -18.76 25.06 -22.22
C GLY A 574 -17.97 23.74 -22.17
N ASP A 575 -16.92 23.67 -23.00
CA ASP A 575 -16.07 22.49 -23.03
C ASP A 575 -15.19 22.44 -21.76
N VAL A 576 -15.58 21.60 -20.80
CA VAL A 576 -14.76 21.28 -19.61
C VAL A 576 -13.35 20.79 -20.02
N ARG A 577 -13.18 20.34 -21.27
CA ARG A 577 -11.94 19.78 -21.82
C ARG A 577 -10.91 20.84 -22.23
N LYS A 578 -11.24 22.14 -22.27
CA LYS A 578 -10.39 23.18 -22.90
C LYS A 578 -9.53 24.07 -21.99
N LEU A 579 -9.35 23.74 -20.71
CA LEU A 579 -8.54 24.58 -19.80
C LEU A 579 -7.07 24.16 -19.65
N SER A 580 -6.64 23.01 -20.15
CA SER A 580 -5.22 22.59 -20.08
C SER A 580 -4.39 22.92 -21.34
N ALA A 581 -5.01 23.42 -22.41
CA ALA A 581 -4.36 23.57 -23.72
C ALA A 581 -3.20 24.58 -23.74
N ASN A 582 -3.07 25.40 -22.69
CA ASN A 582 -2.00 26.38 -22.57
C ASN A 582 -1.34 26.37 -21.18
N ARG A 583 -1.13 25.17 -20.62
CA ARG A 583 -0.51 24.94 -19.29
C ARG A 583 0.73 25.81 -19.06
N THR A 584 1.67 25.81 -20.01
CA THR A 584 2.92 26.59 -19.89
C THR A 584 2.62 28.07 -19.72
N THR A 585 1.70 28.62 -20.51
CA THR A 585 1.30 30.03 -20.44
C THR A 585 0.62 30.37 -19.11
N LEU A 586 -0.22 29.48 -18.58
CA LEU A 586 -0.87 29.67 -17.27
C LEU A 586 0.13 29.60 -16.11
N ILE A 587 1.04 28.64 -16.12
CA ILE A 587 2.11 28.54 -15.12
C ILE A 587 2.96 29.82 -15.15
N GLU A 588 3.38 30.28 -16.33
CA GLU A 588 4.15 31.52 -16.46
C GLU A 588 3.37 32.77 -16.02
N LYS A 589 2.06 32.83 -16.31
CA LYS A 589 1.17 33.88 -15.79
C LYS A 589 1.19 33.92 -14.26
N TYR A 590 1.02 32.77 -13.60
CA TYR A 590 0.98 32.70 -12.14
C TYR A 590 2.35 32.91 -11.49
N LYS A 591 3.45 32.49 -12.13
CA LYS A 591 4.81 32.83 -11.68
C LYS A 591 5.06 34.33 -11.67
N LYS A 592 4.60 35.05 -12.71
CA LYS A 592 4.71 36.52 -12.75
C LYS A 592 3.86 37.21 -11.68
N LEU A 593 2.77 36.58 -11.25
CA LEU A 593 1.90 37.09 -10.20
C LEU A 593 2.43 36.80 -8.79
N ILE A 594 3.07 35.64 -8.61
CA ILE A 594 3.51 35.11 -7.31
C ILE A 594 5.02 35.29 -7.20
N THR A 595 5.45 36.54 -7.01
CA THR A 595 6.84 36.88 -6.72
C THR A 595 7.14 36.75 -5.23
N ASP A 596 8.43 36.75 -4.86
CA ASP A 596 8.83 36.70 -3.45
C ASP A 596 8.25 37.89 -2.65
N ASP A 597 8.33 39.12 -3.19
CA ASP A 597 7.72 40.31 -2.59
C ASP A 597 6.20 40.17 -2.36
N ALA A 598 5.51 39.55 -3.32
CA ALA A 598 4.07 39.32 -3.24
C ALA A 598 3.74 38.29 -2.15
N LEU A 599 4.55 37.23 -2.01
CA LEU A 599 4.41 36.21 -0.98
C LEU A 599 4.74 36.76 0.42
N GLU A 600 5.72 37.64 0.53
CA GLU A 600 6.05 38.32 1.79
C GLU A 600 4.90 39.19 2.29
N SER A 601 4.19 39.85 1.36
CA SER A 601 3.03 40.70 1.66
C SER A 601 1.70 39.95 1.77
N ALA A 602 1.68 38.63 1.55
CA ALA A 602 0.46 37.82 1.49
C ALA A 602 -0.06 37.38 2.86
N ASP A 603 -1.38 37.22 2.99
CA ASP A 603 -2.02 36.84 4.25
C ASP A 603 -2.35 35.33 4.26
N ALA A 604 -1.54 34.55 4.99
CA ALA A 604 -1.73 33.11 5.11
C ALA A 604 -3.07 32.70 5.76
N SER A 605 -3.65 33.55 6.60
CA SER A 605 -4.97 33.30 7.18
C SER A 605 -6.08 33.42 6.12
N LYS A 606 -6.00 34.44 5.26
CA LYS A 606 -6.91 34.55 4.09
C LYS A 606 -6.68 33.38 3.13
N GLY A 607 -5.44 32.97 2.95
CA GLY A 607 -5.07 31.77 2.18
C GLY A 607 -5.73 30.50 2.73
N ARG A 608 -5.78 30.33 4.05
CA ARG A 608 -6.50 29.21 4.67
C ARG A 608 -8.00 29.25 4.38
N ALA A 609 -8.62 30.43 4.36
CA ALA A 609 -10.03 30.56 3.99
C ALA A 609 -10.29 30.12 2.54
N VAL A 610 -9.39 30.49 1.61
CA VAL A 610 -9.45 30.03 0.21
C VAL A 610 -9.26 28.51 0.13
N PHE A 611 -8.28 27.95 0.85
CA PHE A 611 -8.06 26.51 0.92
C PHE A 611 -9.29 25.77 1.44
N ASN A 612 -9.89 26.24 2.53
CA ASN A 612 -11.09 25.64 3.13
C ASN A 612 -12.27 25.61 2.16
N LYS A 613 -12.43 26.69 1.38
CA LYS A 613 -13.50 26.81 0.38
C LYS A 613 -13.31 25.86 -0.79
N THR A 614 -12.06 25.66 -1.22
CA THR A 614 -11.77 25.14 -2.57
C THR A 614 -11.06 23.77 -2.55
N CYS A 615 -10.06 23.60 -1.67
CA CYS A 615 -9.18 22.43 -1.67
C CYS A 615 -9.48 21.45 -0.52
N ALA A 616 -9.98 21.94 0.62
CA ALA A 616 -10.17 21.13 1.83
C ALA A 616 -11.25 20.05 1.71
N SER A 617 -12.11 20.11 0.68
CA SER A 617 -13.05 19.02 0.39
C SER A 617 -12.35 17.73 -0.02
N CYS A 618 -11.14 17.83 -0.59
CA CYS A 618 -10.39 16.70 -1.12
C CYS A 618 -9.06 16.46 -0.42
N HIS A 619 -8.40 17.51 0.07
CA HIS A 619 -7.05 17.42 0.63
C HIS A 619 -7.00 17.71 2.12
N VAL A 620 -6.13 16.96 2.81
CA VAL A 620 -5.72 17.25 4.19
C VAL A 620 -4.52 18.20 4.18
N ILE A 621 -4.52 19.16 5.09
CA ILE A 621 -3.32 19.89 5.49
C ILE A 621 -3.36 20.14 7.01
N TYR A 622 -2.27 19.83 7.71
CA TYR A 622 -2.18 19.90 9.18
C TYR A 622 -3.35 19.18 9.88
N GLY A 623 -3.71 17.99 9.39
CA GLY A 623 -4.80 17.17 9.95
C GLY A 623 -6.22 17.68 9.66
N THR A 624 -6.39 18.78 8.92
CA THR A 624 -7.71 19.33 8.55
C THR A 624 -8.01 19.14 7.06
N GLY A 625 -9.20 18.65 6.73
CA GLY A 625 -9.69 18.51 5.36
C GLY A 625 -10.14 17.09 4.99
N GLY A 626 -10.29 16.84 3.69
CA GLY A 626 -10.76 15.57 3.12
C GLY A 626 -9.62 14.63 2.74
N ASN A 627 -9.90 13.32 2.70
CA ASN A 627 -8.92 12.27 2.38
C ASN A 627 -9.26 11.56 1.05
N ILE A 628 -9.62 12.38 0.05
CA ILE A 628 -9.90 11.95 -1.34
C ILE A 628 -8.65 12.10 -2.19
N GLY A 629 -7.98 13.25 -2.08
CA GLY A 629 -6.65 13.51 -2.60
C GLY A 629 -5.57 13.29 -1.54
N PRO A 630 -4.29 13.40 -1.91
CA PRO A 630 -3.17 13.24 -0.99
C PRO A 630 -3.16 14.27 0.15
N ASP A 631 -2.59 13.85 1.29
CA ASP A 631 -2.24 14.75 2.38
C ASP A 631 -1.12 15.70 1.91
N LEU A 632 -1.41 17.00 1.93
CA LEU A 632 -0.51 18.04 1.47
C LEU A 632 0.53 18.42 2.53
N THR A 633 0.34 18.06 3.80
CA THR A 633 1.22 18.47 4.92
C THR A 633 2.69 18.16 4.65
N GLY A 634 3.00 16.96 4.16
CA GLY A 634 4.36 16.51 3.81
C GLY A 634 4.74 16.64 2.33
N SER A 635 3.92 17.31 1.52
CA SER A 635 4.20 17.50 0.09
C SER A 635 5.30 18.55 -0.15
N ASN A 636 5.82 18.65 -1.38
CA ASN A 636 6.86 19.60 -1.79
C ASN A 636 6.34 21.05 -1.89
N ARG A 637 5.61 21.52 -0.87
CA ARG A 637 4.88 22.78 -0.87
C ARG A 637 5.77 24.02 -0.82
N ALA A 638 7.04 23.87 -0.45
CA ALA A 638 8.01 24.97 -0.57
C ALA A 638 8.29 25.34 -2.04
N ASN A 639 8.05 24.42 -2.99
CA ASN A 639 8.35 24.62 -4.40
C ASN A 639 7.12 25.16 -5.16
N LEU A 640 7.23 26.39 -5.68
CA LEU A 640 6.17 27.05 -6.44
C LEU A 640 5.82 26.30 -7.74
N ASP A 641 6.82 25.79 -8.47
CA ASP A 641 6.60 24.99 -9.69
C ASP A 641 5.76 23.74 -9.39
N TYR A 642 6.02 23.08 -8.25
CA TYR A 642 5.25 21.92 -7.82
C TYR A 642 3.78 22.29 -7.54
N ILE A 643 3.54 23.38 -6.79
CA ILE A 643 2.17 23.83 -6.50
C ILE A 643 1.43 24.20 -7.78
N LEU A 644 2.06 25.00 -8.66
CA LEU A 644 1.43 25.47 -9.90
C LEU A 644 1.17 24.32 -10.86
N LEU A 645 2.12 23.38 -11.02
CA LEU A 645 1.92 22.23 -11.91
C LEU A 645 0.71 21.40 -11.49
N ASN A 646 0.60 21.06 -10.21
CA ASN A 646 -0.50 20.23 -9.69
C ASN A 646 -1.84 20.99 -9.61
N SER A 647 -1.80 22.33 -9.53
CA SER A 647 -3.03 23.15 -9.45
C SER A 647 -3.57 23.54 -10.83
N VAL A 648 -2.69 23.78 -11.80
CA VAL A 648 -3.05 24.16 -13.19
C VAL A 648 -3.35 22.92 -14.04
N ASP A 649 -2.59 21.83 -13.87
CA ASP A 649 -2.78 20.57 -14.61
C ASP A 649 -2.81 19.38 -13.65
N PRO A 650 -3.88 19.24 -12.82
CA PRO A 650 -3.98 18.18 -11.83
C PRO A 650 -4.04 16.78 -12.46
N SER A 651 -4.27 16.67 -13.77
CA SER A 651 -4.29 15.41 -14.51
C SER A 651 -2.93 15.01 -15.09
N TYR A 652 -1.90 15.87 -14.97
CA TYR A 652 -0.57 15.61 -15.55
C TYR A 652 0.10 14.35 -14.96
N ASP A 653 0.09 14.23 -13.64
CA ASP A 653 0.66 13.09 -12.92
C ASP A 653 -0.21 12.75 -11.71
N VAL A 654 -1.09 11.75 -11.88
CA VAL A 654 -1.99 11.27 -10.82
C VAL A 654 -1.46 9.93 -10.30
N PRO A 655 -1.01 9.84 -9.03
CA PRO A 655 -0.54 8.58 -8.48
C PRO A 655 -1.63 7.50 -8.53
N GLU A 656 -1.23 6.24 -8.68
CA GLU A 656 -2.17 5.12 -8.90
C GLU A 656 -3.27 5.04 -7.83
N GLY A 657 -2.92 5.27 -6.56
CA GLY A 657 -3.86 5.26 -5.44
C GLY A 657 -4.86 6.41 -5.40
N TYR A 658 -4.74 7.40 -6.28
CA TYR A 658 -5.65 8.56 -6.40
C TYR A 658 -6.30 8.67 -7.78
N LYS A 659 -6.09 7.68 -8.66
CA LYS A 659 -6.76 7.65 -9.96
C LYS A 659 -8.27 7.56 -9.77
N MET A 660 -8.97 8.44 -10.45
CA MET A 660 -10.42 8.46 -10.44
C MET A 660 -10.95 7.25 -11.21
N VAL A 661 -11.91 6.58 -10.60
CA VAL A 661 -12.68 5.49 -11.16
C VAL A 661 -14.12 5.95 -11.31
N ILE A 662 -14.65 5.76 -12.51
CA ILE A 662 -16.06 5.96 -12.83
C ILE A 662 -16.71 4.58 -12.80
N VAL A 663 -17.70 4.42 -11.94
CA VAL A 663 -18.49 3.19 -11.79
C VAL A 663 -19.92 3.49 -12.18
N GLN A 664 -20.40 2.84 -13.24
CA GLN A 664 -21.82 2.76 -13.56
C GLN A 664 -22.37 1.48 -12.93
N THR A 665 -23.41 1.61 -12.11
CA THR A 665 -24.09 0.48 -11.50
C THR A 665 -25.27 0.03 -12.33
N VAL A 666 -25.68 -1.23 -12.16
CA VAL A 666 -26.82 -1.85 -12.88
C VAL A 666 -28.15 -1.12 -12.65
N ASP A 667 -28.27 -0.32 -11.59
CA ASP A 667 -29.42 0.54 -11.27
C ASP A 667 -29.31 1.97 -11.85
N GLY A 668 -28.46 2.12 -12.87
CA GLY A 668 -28.28 3.35 -13.66
C GLY A 668 -27.49 4.46 -12.98
N ARG A 669 -26.96 4.25 -11.77
CA ARG A 669 -26.18 5.29 -11.07
C ARG A 669 -24.75 5.36 -11.59
N VAL A 670 -24.24 6.58 -11.69
CA VAL A 670 -22.85 6.87 -12.00
C VAL A 670 -22.17 7.43 -10.74
N LEU A 671 -21.16 6.71 -10.28
CA LEU A 671 -20.39 7.02 -9.07
C LEU A 671 -18.94 7.32 -9.45
N ASN A 672 -18.47 8.49 -9.04
CA ASN A 672 -17.12 8.96 -9.31
C ASN A 672 -16.32 9.06 -8.02
N GLY A 673 -15.17 8.40 -7.98
CA GLY A 673 -14.34 8.42 -6.78
C GLY A 673 -13.01 7.70 -6.94
N VAL A 674 -12.32 7.51 -5.83
CA VAL A 674 -11.04 6.81 -5.75
C VAL A 674 -11.25 5.48 -5.04
N ILE A 675 -10.62 4.40 -5.50
CA ILE A 675 -10.76 3.10 -4.83
C ILE A 675 -10.02 3.14 -3.49
N ALA A 676 -10.77 2.99 -2.40
CA ALA A 676 -10.23 2.89 -1.06
C ALA A 676 -9.83 1.46 -0.72
N GLU A 677 -10.70 0.50 -1.05
CA GLU A 677 -10.50 -0.92 -0.80
C GLU A 677 -11.16 -1.70 -1.94
N GLU A 678 -10.55 -2.81 -2.35
CA GLU A 678 -11.15 -3.76 -3.27
C GLU A 678 -10.87 -5.18 -2.80
N ASN A 679 -11.90 -6.02 -2.80
CA ASN A 679 -11.78 -7.45 -2.56
C ASN A 679 -12.52 -8.25 -3.65
N ALA A 680 -12.72 -9.56 -3.43
CA ALA A 680 -13.34 -10.43 -4.44
C ALA A 680 -14.83 -10.12 -4.69
N GLN A 681 -15.55 -9.58 -3.70
CA GLN A 681 -16.99 -9.37 -3.75
C GLN A 681 -17.40 -7.91 -3.93
N ARG A 682 -16.59 -6.96 -3.44
CA ARG A 682 -16.94 -5.54 -3.41
C ARG A 682 -15.79 -4.62 -3.75
N VAL A 683 -16.15 -3.44 -4.23
CA VAL A 683 -15.31 -2.25 -4.35
C VAL A 683 -15.81 -1.23 -3.34
N ILE A 684 -14.88 -0.59 -2.64
CA ILE A 684 -15.17 0.54 -1.76
C ILE A 684 -14.60 1.78 -2.41
N LEU A 685 -15.50 2.68 -2.80
CA LEU A 685 -15.19 3.92 -3.46
C LEU A 685 -15.24 5.07 -2.45
N LYS A 686 -14.18 5.86 -2.39
CA LYS A 686 -14.13 7.16 -1.74
C LYS A 686 -14.66 8.20 -2.72
N THR A 687 -15.83 8.77 -2.47
CA THR A 687 -16.40 9.85 -3.28
C THR A 687 -16.32 11.16 -2.51
N VAL A 688 -16.47 12.29 -3.20
CA VAL A 688 -16.51 13.62 -2.55
C VAL A 688 -17.68 13.71 -1.55
N GLN A 689 -18.78 13.01 -1.83
CA GLN A 689 -20.00 13.05 -1.01
C GLN A 689 -19.93 12.11 0.19
N GLN A 690 -19.33 10.94 -0.01
CA GLN A 690 -19.30 9.86 0.95
C GLN A 690 -17.88 9.25 0.98
N PRO A 691 -17.20 9.26 2.15
CA PRO A 691 -15.86 8.71 2.26
C PRO A 691 -15.81 7.18 2.09
N ARG A 692 -16.98 6.52 2.07
CA ARG A 692 -17.08 5.06 1.95
C ARG A 692 -18.39 4.66 1.27
N VAL A 693 -18.35 4.48 -0.05
CA VAL A 693 -19.43 3.87 -0.84
C VAL A 693 -19.09 2.42 -1.11
N VAL A 694 -19.88 1.49 -0.59
CA VAL A 694 -19.70 0.05 -0.84
C VAL A 694 -20.53 -0.36 -2.05
N ILE A 695 -19.87 -0.94 -3.05
CA ILE A 695 -20.50 -1.40 -4.28
C ILE A 695 -20.13 -2.87 -4.46
N LEU A 696 -21.13 -3.76 -4.54
CA LEU A 696 -20.87 -5.15 -4.88
C LEU A 696 -20.44 -5.24 -6.35
N LYS A 697 -19.50 -6.12 -6.68
CA LYS A 697 -19.03 -6.27 -8.05
C LYS A 697 -20.11 -6.71 -9.03
N GLU A 698 -21.10 -7.45 -8.55
CA GLU A 698 -22.29 -7.83 -9.31
C GLU A 698 -23.22 -6.65 -9.62
N ASP A 699 -23.17 -5.58 -8.82
CA ASP A 699 -23.93 -4.36 -9.05
C ASP A 699 -23.20 -3.40 -10.01
N ILE A 700 -21.99 -3.72 -10.48
CA ILE A 700 -21.20 -2.89 -11.40
C ILE A 700 -21.49 -3.32 -12.85
N GLU A 701 -22.07 -2.41 -13.62
CA GLU A 701 -22.29 -2.59 -15.05
C GLU A 701 -21.04 -2.18 -15.86
N VAL A 702 -20.51 -0.98 -15.57
CA VAL A 702 -19.31 -0.45 -16.23
C VAL A 702 -18.36 0.10 -15.19
N ARG A 703 -17.06 -0.21 -15.35
CA ARG A 703 -15.99 0.42 -14.58
C ARG A 703 -14.92 0.94 -15.54
N SER A 704 -14.56 2.21 -15.42
CA SER A 704 -13.47 2.80 -16.18
C SER A 704 -12.54 3.59 -15.26
N VAL A 705 -11.24 3.48 -15.53
CA VAL A 705 -10.24 4.34 -14.89
C VAL A 705 -10.10 5.59 -15.75
N SER A 706 -10.39 6.74 -15.17
CA SER A 706 -10.29 8.01 -15.87
C SER A 706 -8.83 8.39 -16.09
N LYS A 707 -8.52 8.93 -17.27
CA LYS A 707 -7.22 9.59 -17.53
C LYS A 707 -7.14 10.98 -16.88
N LYS A 708 -8.24 11.46 -16.29
CA LYS A 708 -8.34 12.75 -15.62
C LYS A 708 -8.35 12.56 -14.10
N SER A 709 -7.71 13.47 -13.40
CA SER A 709 -7.73 13.52 -11.93
C SER A 709 -9.13 13.80 -11.41
N ILE A 710 -9.45 13.40 -10.18
CA ILE A 710 -10.68 13.84 -9.50
C ILE A 710 -10.63 15.33 -9.12
N MET A 711 -9.43 15.90 -9.01
CA MET A 711 -9.24 17.34 -8.84
C MET A 711 -9.58 18.07 -10.15
N PRO A 712 -10.49 19.06 -10.12
CA PRO A 712 -10.86 19.89 -11.26
C PRO A 712 -9.72 20.67 -11.91
N ASP A 713 -9.75 20.80 -13.24
CA ASP A 713 -8.90 21.76 -13.97
C ASP A 713 -9.46 23.19 -13.78
N GLY A 714 -8.61 24.22 -13.86
CA GLY A 714 -9.05 25.62 -13.93
C GLY A 714 -9.46 26.28 -12.62
N GLN A 715 -9.08 25.73 -11.45
CA GLN A 715 -9.51 26.28 -10.15
C GLN A 715 -8.89 27.64 -9.83
N LEU A 716 -7.65 27.89 -10.26
CA LEU A 716 -6.96 29.16 -9.99
C LEU A 716 -7.55 30.32 -10.81
N GLU A 717 -8.16 30.02 -11.94
CA GLU A 717 -8.77 30.99 -12.85
C GLU A 717 -10.11 31.52 -12.32
N GLN A 718 -10.72 30.79 -11.38
CA GLN A 718 -11.93 31.20 -10.68
C GLN A 718 -11.64 32.07 -9.44
N MET A 719 -10.36 32.27 -9.11
CA MET A 719 -9.89 33.07 -7.97
C MET A 719 -9.43 34.45 -8.43
N LYS A 720 -9.59 35.44 -7.57
CA LYS A 720 -8.95 36.75 -7.76
C LYS A 720 -7.43 36.60 -7.63
N PRO A 721 -6.62 37.45 -8.28
CA PRO A 721 -5.16 37.36 -8.21
C PRO A 721 -4.61 37.30 -6.77
N GLN A 722 -5.13 38.13 -5.86
CA GLN A 722 -4.70 38.12 -4.46
C GLN A 722 -5.06 36.81 -3.73
N GLU A 723 -6.22 36.21 -4.04
CA GLU A 723 -6.63 34.93 -3.43
C GLU A 723 -5.68 33.80 -3.81
N VAL A 724 -5.11 33.84 -5.04
CA VAL A 724 -4.10 32.87 -5.48
C VAL A 724 -2.78 33.06 -4.71
N ILE A 725 -2.32 34.30 -4.54
CA ILE A 725 -1.09 34.59 -3.79
C ILE A 725 -1.25 34.17 -2.32
N ASP A 726 -2.36 34.56 -1.68
CA ASP A 726 -2.68 34.19 -0.30
C ASP A 726 -2.77 32.66 -0.15
N LEU A 727 -3.41 31.96 -1.10
CA LEU A 727 -3.48 30.49 -1.10
C LEU A 727 -2.10 29.85 -1.17
N VAL A 728 -1.23 30.30 -2.07
CA VAL A 728 0.15 29.77 -2.17
C VAL A 728 0.94 30.07 -0.90
N ARG A 729 0.79 31.27 -0.33
CA ARG A 729 1.42 31.62 0.94
C ARG A 729 1.01 30.69 2.07
N TYR A 730 -0.29 30.38 2.18
CA TYR A 730 -0.79 29.40 3.14
C TYR A 730 -0.27 27.99 2.84
N LEU A 731 -0.29 27.56 1.58
CA LEU A 731 0.27 26.27 1.19
C LEU A 731 1.77 26.18 1.50
N GLN A 732 2.53 27.27 1.56
CA GLN A 732 3.95 27.27 1.90
C GLN A 732 4.26 27.33 3.40
N THR A 733 3.27 27.42 4.29
CA THR A 733 3.56 27.43 5.74
C THR A 733 4.14 26.09 6.20
N VAL A 734 4.71 26.06 7.41
CA VAL A 734 5.19 24.82 8.05
C VAL A 734 4.29 24.36 9.20
N GLU A 735 3.35 25.20 9.60
CA GLU A 735 2.39 24.96 10.67
C GLU A 735 1.00 25.52 10.31
N GLN A 736 0.00 25.11 11.10
CA GLN A 736 -1.38 25.54 10.92
C GLN A 736 -1.53 27.03 11.26
N VAL A 737 -2.26 27.76 10.42
CA VAL A 737 -2.51 29.21 10.60
C VAL A 737 -3.96 29.40 11.00
N GLU A 738 -4.28 30.20 12.01
CA GLU A 738 -5.67 30.49 12.37
C GLU A 738 -6.44 31.19 11.24
N VAL A 739 -7.73 30.86 11.07
CA VAL A 739 -8.60 31.61 10.16
C VAL A 739 -9.07 32.86 10.90
N LYS A 740 -8.59 34.04 10.50
CA LYS A 740 -9.13 35.32 10.95
C LYS A 740 -10.64 35.32 10.68
N LYS A 741 -11.41 35.50 11.76
CA LYS A 741 -12.88 35.52 11.76
C LYS A 741 -13.44 36.62 10.87
#